data_AF-A0A0C2XTL6-F1
#
_entry.id   AF-A0A0C2XTL6-F1
#
_cell.length_a   1.000
_cell.length_b   1.000
_cell.length_c   1.000
_cell.angle_alpha   90.00
_cell.angle_beta   90.00
_cell.angle_gamma   90.00
#
_symmetry.space_group_name_H-M   'P 1'
#
loop_
_entity.id
_entity.type
_entity.pdbx_description
1 polymer ?
#
loop_
_entity_poly.entity_id
_entity_poly.type
_entity_poly.pdbx_seq_one_letter_code
_entity_poly.pdbx_strand_id
1 'polypeptide(L)'
;MDILTQCHRIPEILKLTLPSDSMGYLSDSSKEKYWLQFCRTPPDQWYADSRRRIPNFLFLLLRDIPLPSQNTRAQLELTIRLSRWRNSGAALPIEGSVAPSSTRNVDETALKTSRVLVNPFLKITDWSSQTNDDRFKATLVRMMQVMTIPGEKLSPEFLDLLLWRFEALALGTHPDTDSNSCLSAPHDLCSRLIDQNNMDDKRHYLSLHRGFTLLLARNLGSFSGEELVQRIKQIITMLWILNSLESRRIRDDIIKRPRGMDNFFEENQKILKRWMIGPYLGPQIYEILHYLGLAQAQAPKPLSLWRSTTSGGTNNLVFLEVLMQIDRIILSCGIKDSDHFTMINLLCQDIELGPPEEFIDLFTSYRGRVLHNIQDPCLQLLAKAAGGSAAESLRLPFIDVSSPRQESYTRVATHVFKIQENPEALCILPLCASLWHFAPKQTDQLNKQALSEMNVLMRLENIFQCDILCPSHFNGEGHLLLHVFSALGRYKPVKNMEEFTDIPKDKFVLDALLMILLLPEEHDEVSPQALGQEVDPQCLSRIVDMCKRIKKNQFTLLTLLADLIPSITISPGLAAEDVEVMSFCINAALCLPRDPRSIVIIPIITTRLLEFRDEMMELKIRTKKQNLVASKKAEMTADSLKTLLASMLVFGGQSRRLLSCARMHKEGNPALGWLSVNLD
;
A
#
# COMPACT_ATOMS: atom_id res chain seq x y z
N MET A 1 24.79 15.18 40.76
CA MET A 1 25.02 16.63 40.61
C MET A 1 25.48 17.24 41.91
N ASP A 2 25.02 16.81 43.09
CA ASP A 2 25.62 17.24 44.36
C ASP A 2 27.15 17.19 44.37
N ILE A 3 27.79 16.14 43.86
CA ILE A 3 29.26 16.12 43.76
C ILE A 3 29.78 17.15 42.74
N LEU A 4 29.14 17.35 41.58
CA LEU A 4 29.58 18.33 40.58
C LEU A 4 29.32 19.79 41.02
N THR A 5 28.21 20.03 41.72
CA THR A 5 27.79 21.29 42.34
C THR A 5 28.59 21.57 43.61
N GLN A 6 28.96 20.56 44.40
CA GLN A 6 29.89 20.65 45.53
C GLN A 6 31.33 20.83 45.04
N CYS A 7 31.75 20.15 43.96
CA CYS A 7 33.01 20.39 43.27
C CYS A 7 33.08 21.83 42.76
N HIS A 8 31.98 22.39 42.24
CA HIS A 8 31.93 23.79 41.84
C HIS A 8 31.93 24.77 43.03
N ARG A 9 31.64 24.31 44.25
CA ARG A 9 31.82 25.08 45.49
C ARG A 9 33.25 24.99 46.05
N ILE A 10 34.11 24.13 45.51
CA ILE A 10 35.54 24.08 45.83
C ILE A 10 36.18 25.35 45.25
N PRO A 11 36.80 26.23 46.07
CA PRO A 11 37.28 27.55 45.64
C PRO A 11 38.21 27.54 44.43
N GLU A 12 39.01 26.49 44.27
CA GLU A 12 39.96 26.30 43.18
C GLU A 12 39.23 25.98 41.86
N ILE A 13 38.17 25.18 41.91
CA ILE A 13 37.33 24.86 40.75
C ILE A 13 36.43 26.06 40.44
N LEU A 14 35.90 26.74 41.46
CA LEU A 14 35.14 27.97 41.33
C LEU A 14 35.97 29.07 40.64
N LYS A 15 37.26 29.20 40.96
CA LYS A 15 38.19 30.11 40.25
C LYS A 15 38.42 29.74 38.79
N LEU A 16 38.32 28.45 38.45
CA LEU A 16 38.46 27.95 37.08
C LEU A 16 37.15 28.06 36.28
N THR A 17 36.00 28.12 36.95
CA THR A 17 34.67 28.20 36.33
C THR A 17 34.05 29.58 36.36
N LEU A 18 34.45 30.47 37.27
CA LEU A 18 33.99 31.84 37.28
C LEU A 18 34.54 32.60 36.04
N PRO A 19 33.72 33.49 35.45
CA PRO A 19 34.18 34.34 34.37
C PRO A 19 35.35 35.20 34.86
N SER A 20 36.48 35.22 34.12
CA SER A 20 37.57 36.14 34.41
C SER A 20 37.12 37.58 34.16
N ASP A 21 37.43 38.53 35.06
CA ASP A 21 37.03 39.96 34.98
C ASP A 21 37.40 40.65 33.64
N SER A 22 38.35 40.08 32.89
CA SER A 22 38.78 40.56 31.57
C SER A 22 37.88 40.14 30.39
N MET A 23 36.86 39.31 30.62
CA MET A 23 35.97 38.75 29.60
C MET A 23 34.52 39.23 29.81
N GLY A 24 34.01 40.05 28.89
CA GLY A 24 32.62 40.50 28.90
C GLY A 24 31.67 39.40 28.45
N TYR A 25 31.01 38.72 29.39
CA TYR A 25 29.92 37.81 29.08
C TYR A 25 28.68 38.65 28.76
N LEU A 26 28.04 38.35 27.64
CA LEU A 26 26.78 39.00 27.31
C LEU A 26 25.72 38.36 28.21
N SER A 27 24.91 39.20 28.84
CA SER A 27 23.88 38.82 29.82
C SER A 27 22.46 38.93 29.26
N ASP A 28 22.29 39.59 28.12
CA ASP A 28 21.00 39.80 27.47
C ASP A 28 20.67 38.64 26.51
N SER A 29 19.92 37.65 27.02
CA SER A 29 19.53 36.44 26.30
C SER A 29 18.58 36.68 25.12
N SER A 30 18.08 37.91 24.93
CA SER A 30 17.26 38.30 23.78
C SER A 30 18.08 38.65 22.52
N LYS A 31 19.40 38.85 22.66
CA LYS A 31 20.29 39.24 21.57
C LYS A 31 21.01 38.03 21.00
N GLU A 32 21.00 37.87 19.67
CA GLU A 32 21.72 36.80 18.95
C GLU A 32 23.20 36.66 19.39
N LYS A 33 23.86 37.79 19.64
CA LYS A 33 25.25 37.85 20.09
C LYS A 33 25.50 37.14 21.43
N TYR A 34 24.49 37.03 22.31
CA TYR A 34 24.56 36.27 23.58
C TYR A 34 24.76 34.78 23.34
N TRP A 35 24.07 34.21 22.35
CA TRP A 35 24.13 32.78 22.04
C TRP A 35 25.28 32.42 21.09
N LEU A 36 25.77 33.38 20.30
CA LEU A 36 26.99 33.20 19.50
C LEU A 36 28.26 33.03 20.36
N GLN A 37 28.20 33.30 21.67
CA GLN A 37 29.29 33.02 22.62
C GLN A 37 29.58 31.51 22.77
N PHE A 38 28.65 30.65 22.34
CA PHE A 38 28.76 29.19 22.42
C PHE A 38 29.31 28.55 21.14
N CYS A 39 29.19 29.23 20.00
CA CYS A 39 29.50 28.68 18.68
C CYS A 39 30.95 28.88 18.22
N ARG A 40 31.76 29.63 18.99
CA ARG A 40 33.13 30.01 18.60
C ARG A 40 34.23 29.15 19.24
N THR A 41 33.88 28.00 19.82
CA THR A 41 34.79 27.19 20.65
C THR A 41 35.04 25.83 20.01
N PRO A 42 36.31 25.37 19.89
CA PRO A 42 36.62 24.01 19.44
C PRO A 42 36.07 22.95 20.41
N PRO A 43 35.69 21.75 19.93
CA PRO A 43 35.02 20.70 20.71
C PRO A 43 35.80 20.15 21.93
N ASP A 44 37.05 20.57 22.13
CA ASP A 44 37.96 19.99 23.13
C ASP A 44 38.41 20.99 24.22
N GLN A 45 37.91 22.24 24.21
CA GLN A 45 38.31 23.29 25.17
C GLN A 45 37.21 23.58 26.20
N TRP A 46 37.38 23.03 27.42
CA TRP A 46 36.45 23.17 28.54
C TRP A 46 36.82 24.28 29.55
N TYR A 47 37.96 24.95 29.36
CA TYR A 47 38.48 26.00 30.25
C TYR A 47 38.72 27.31 29.49
N ALA A 48 38.75 28.43 30.22
CA ALA A 48 39.03 29.74 29.65
C ALA A 48 40.50 29.86 29.21
N ASP A 49 40.75 30.05 27.91
CA ASP A 49 42.06 30.46 27.40
C ASP A 49 42.16 31.99 27.47
N SER A 50 42.93 32.49 28.45
CA SER A 50 43.14 33.92 28.67
C SER A 50 43.76 34.64 27.47
N ARG A 51 44.43 33.92 26.56
CA ARG A 51 45.04 34.50 25.35
C ARG A 51 44.06 34.65 24.19
N ARG A 52 42.97 33.88 24.16
CA ARG A 52 42.04 33.83 23.00
C ARG A 52 40.67 34.47 23.25
N ARG A 53 40.42 35.02 24.45
CA ARG A 53 39.11 35.59 24.84
C ARG A 53 37.94 34.61 24.53
N ILE A 54 38.12 33.34 24.90
CA ILE A 54 37.12 32.28 24.66
C ILE A 54 36.24 32.11 25.92
N PRO A 55 34.89 32.16 25.80
CA PRO A 55 33.99 32.03 26.93
C PRO A 55 34.12 30.69 27.67
N ASN A 56 33.98 30.72 28.99
CA ASN A 56 34.01 29.52 29.83
C ASN A 56 32.74 28.69 29.59
N PHE A 57 32.90 27.57 28.90
CA PHE A 57 31.80 26.74 28.48
C PHE A 57 31.07 26.06 29.65
N LEU A 58 31.81 25.67 30.69
CA LEU A 58 31.24 25.07 31.88
C LEU A 58 30.37 26.08 32.65
N PHE A 59 30.80 27.34 32.71
CA PHE A 59 29.99 28.45 33.25
C PHE A 59 28.70 28.66 32.46
N LEU A 60 28.81 28.74 31.13
CA LEU A 60 27.68 28.98 30.24
C LEU A 60 26.66 27.83 30.24
N LEU A 61 27.12 26.59 30.37
CA LEU A 61 26.30 25.38 30.50
C LEU A 61 25.53 25.32 31.81
N LEU A 62 26.14 25.77 32.91
CA LEU A 62 25.51 25.85 34.23
C LEU A 62 24.56 27.06 34.37
N ARG A 63 24.74 28.11 33.57
CA ARG A 63 23.89 29.30 33.55
C ARG A 63 22.51 29.05 32.91
N ASP A 64 22.47 28.27 31.82
CA ASP A 64 21.32 28.23 30.91
C ASP A 64 20.59 26.87 30.85
N ILE A 65 20.96 25.89 31.67
CA ILE A 65 20.28 24.57 31.76
C ILE A 65 19.68 24.44 33.17
N PRO A 66 18.39 24.07 33.32
CA PRO A 66 17.78 23.93 34.63
C PRO A 66 18.54 22.93 35.49
N LEU A 67 18.89 23.35 36.71
CA LEU A 67 19.52 22.50 37.70
C LEU A 67 18.52 21.44 38.18
N PRO A 68 18.93 20.18 38.38
CA PRO A 68 18.04 19.14 38.87
C PRO A 68 17.49 19.50 40.25
N SER A 69 16.16 19.48 40.40
CA SER A 69 15.46 19.82 41.64
C SER A 69 15.61 18.75 42.72
N GLN A 70 15.84 17.50 42.31
CA GLN A 70 16.01 16.34 43.19
C GLN A 70 17.13 15.47 42.61
N ASN A 71 18.21 15.28 43.37
CA ASN A 71 19.49 14.64 42.97
C ASN A 71 19.42 13.18 42.48
N THR A 72 18.51 12.85 41.57
CA THR A 72 18.31 11.54 40.97
C THR A 72 19.29 11.33 39.81
N ARG A 73 19.78 10.09 39.67
CA ARG A 73 20.72 9.70 38.60
C ARG A 73 20.17 10.00 37.20
N ALA A 74 18.86 9.79 36.99
CA ALA A 74 18.21 10.05 35.72
C ALA A 74 18.01 11.56 35.42
N GLN A 75 17.81 12.43 36.43
CA GLN A 75 17.84 13.90 36.21
C GLN A 75 19.23 14.34 35.79
N LEU A 76 20.26 13.83 36.47
CA LEU A 76 21.66 14.11 36.14
C LEU A 76 22.02 13.65 34.73
N GLU A 77 21.63 12.43 34.35
CA GLU A 77 21.93 11.87 33.03
C GLU A 77 21.22 12.64 31.91
N LEU A 78 19.95 13.00 32.11
CA LEU A 78 19.24 13.86 31.17
C LEU A 78 19.88 15.24 31.05
N THR A 79 20.22 15.90 32.16
CA THR A 79 20.90 17.20 32.14
C THR A 79 22.23 17.11 31.37
N ILE A 80 23.01 16.04 31.57
CA ILE A 80 24.25 15.78 30.84
C ILE A 80 23.99 15.51 29.35
N ARG A 81 22.96 14.72 29.01
CA ARG A 81 22.62 14.42 27.60
C ARG A 81 22.04 15.64 26.88
N LEU A 82 21.21 16.45 27.53
CA LEU A 82 20.72 17.74 27.00
C LEU A 82 21.87 18.73 26.81
N SER A 83 22.78 18.78 27.77
CA SER A 83 24.02 19.55 27.66
C SER A 83 24.86 19.09 26.48
N ARG A 84 25.05 17.77 26.32
CA ARG A 84 25.79 17.20 25.19
C ARG A 84 25.10 17.48 23.87
N TRP A 85 23.79 17.23 23.73
CA TRP A 85 23.01 17.48 22.52
C TRP A 85 23.06 18.95 22.09
N ARG A 86 22.88 19.88 23.05
CA ARG A 86 22.95 21.33 22.81
C ARG A 86 24.34 21.78 22.36
N ASN A 87 25.38 21.11 22.83
CA ASN A 87 26.76 21.45 22.54
C ASN A 87 27.41 20.61 21.44
N SER A 88 26.78 19.52 21.02
CA SER A 88 27.13 18.73 19.86
C SER A 88 26.57 19.35 18.57
N GLY A 89 26.20 20.64 18.61
CA GLY A 89 25.84 21.42 17.45
C GLY A 89 26.89 21.22 16.37
N ALA A 90 26.45 20.62 15.26
CA ALA A 90 27.19 20.40 14.04
C ALA A 90 28.16 21.56 13.76
N ALA A 91 29.41 21.21 13.42
CA ALA A 91 30.42 22.18 13.03
C ALA A 91 29.82 23.18 12.03
N LEU A 92 29.64 24.43 12.45
CA LEU A 92 29.45 25.52 11.51
C LEU A 92 30.77 25.62 10.74
N PRO A 93 30.75 25.61 9.39
CA PRO A 93 31.93 25.97 8.63
C PRO A 93 32.33 27.37 9.08
N ILE A 94 33.57 27.52 9.53
CA ILE A 94 34.15 28.81 9.88
C ILE A 94 34.22 29.60 8.56
N GLU A 95 33.26 30.50 8.33
CA GLU A 95 33.45 31.58 7.36
C GLU A 95 34.64 32.42 7.86
N GLY A 96 35.81 32.23 7.25
CA GLY A 96 36.96 33.11 7.44
C GLY A 96 38.34 32.47 7.49
N SER A 97 38.49 31.14 7.56
CA SER A 97 39.82 30.53 7.37
C SER A 97 39.99 30.06 5.94
N VAL A 98 40.88 30.74 5.22
CA VAL A 98 41.40 30.41 3.89
C VAL A 98 41.43 28.90 3.64
N ALA A 99 40.71 28.47 2.61
CA ALA A 99 40.66 27.09 2.14
C ALA A 99 42.05 26.58 1.73
N PRO A 100 42.26 25.25 1.77
CA PRO A 100 42.58 24.58 0.53
C PRO A 100 41.43 23.66 0.12
N SER A 101 40.83 24.03 -1.01
CA SER A 101 40.02 23.23 -1.94
C SER A 101 39.70 21.78 -1.53
N SER A 102 38.50 21.57 -1.01
CA SER A 102 37.77 20.31 -1.15
C SER A 102 36.30 20.58 -0.83
N THR A 103 35.53 20.80 -1.89
CA THR A 103 34.07 20.91 -1.86
C THR A 103 33.45 19.61 -1.32
N ARG A 104 32.93 19.65 -0.10
CA ARG A 104 31.83 18.77 0.31
C ARG A 104 30.61 19.63 0.60
N ASN A 105 29.60 19.45 -0.24
CA ASN A 105 28.27 20.02 -0.10
C ASN A 105 27.76 19.77 1.32
N VAL A 106 27.75 20.83 2.13
CA VAL A 106 26.99 20.85 3.38
C VAL A 106 25.53 20.98 2.97
N ASP A 107 24.74 19.99 3.39
CA ASP A 107 23.31 19.88 3.11
C ASP A 107 22.58 21.16 3.54
N GLU A 108 22.08 21.91 2.56
CA GLU A 108 21.38 23.19 2.71
C GLU A 108 20.14 23.06 3.62
N THR A 109 19.64 21.82 3.74
CA THR A 109 18.54 21.41 4.60
C THR A 109 18.91 21.52 6.09
N ALA A 110 20.11 21.08 6.50
CA ALA A 110 20.59 21.17 7.88
C ALA A 110 20.78 22.64 8.34
N LEU A 111 21.17 23.51 7.41
CA LEU A 111 21.37 24.95 7.62
C LEU A 111 20.03 25.70 7.77
N LYS A 112 19.01 25.30 7.00
CA LYS A 112 17.62 25.79 7.16
C LYS A 112 17.00 25.33 8.48
N THR A 113 17.20 24.07 8.87
CA THR A 113 16.70 23.54 10.14
C THR A 113 17.29 24.32 11.32
N SER A 114 18.61 24.52 11.37
CA SER A 114 19.26 25.32 12.43
C SER A 114 18.75 26.77 12.54
N ARG A 115 18.50 27.45 11.40
CA ARG A 115 17.97 28.84 11.40
C ARG A 115 16.51 28.95 11.84
N VAL A 116 15.68 27.97 11.52
CA VAL A 116 14.27 27.90 11.97
C VAL A 116 14.19 27.57 13.47
N LEU A 117 15.18 26.81 13.99
CA LEU A 117 15.28 26.40 15.39
C LEU A 117 15.70 27.52 16.35
N VAL A 118 16.64 28.36 15.93
CA VAL A 118 17.23 29.39 16.80
C VAL A 118 16.31 30.62 16.91
N ASN A 119 15.61 31.01 15.85
CA ASN A 119 14.82 32.25 15.83
C ASN A 119 13.66 32.33 16.85
N PRO A 120 12.92 31.25 17.14
CA PRO A 120 11.93 31.22 18.23
C PRO A 120 12.59 31.15 19.61
N PHE A 121 13.78 30.53 19.71
CA PHE A 121 14.59 30.48 20.94
C PHE A 121 14.97 31.89 21.41
N LEU A 122 15.27 32.78 20.45
CA LEU A 122 15.70 34.17 20.65
C LEU A 122 14.58 35.15 21.07
N LYS A 123 13.29 34.77 21.01
CA LYS A 123 12.16 35.69 21.29
C LYS A 123 11.59 35.65 22.71
N ILE A 124 12.11 34.81 23.61
CA ILE A 124 11.68 34.82 25.03
C ILE A 124 12.57 35.78 25.81
N THR A 125 12.03 36.96 26.10
CA THR A 125 12.75 38.11 26.67
C THR A 125 12.79 38.15 28.19
N ASP A 126 12.16 37.23 28.91
CA ASP A 126 12.26 37.21 30.36
C ASP A 126 12.15 35.80 30.94
N TRP A 127 13.31 35.23 31.28
CA TRP A 127 13.40 33.95 31.96
C TRP A 127 13.21 34.12 33.47
N SER A 128 13.43 35.31 34.03
CA SER A 128 13.54 35.55 35.47
C SER A 128 12.22 35.36 36.24
N SER A 129 11.08 35.41 35.56
CA SER A 129 9.72 35.34 36.11
C SER A 129 9.04 33.95 36.06
N GLN A 130 9.68 32.94 35.48
CA GLN A 130 9.09 31.60 35.31
C GLN A 130 9.58 30.58 36.35
N THR A 131 8.69 29.67 36.79
CA THR A 131 9.08 28.51 37.59
C THR A 131 9.98 27.56 36.79
N ASN A 132 10.79 26.73 37.47
CA ASN A 132 11.67 25.76 36.80
C ASN A 132 10.90 24.81 35.86
N ASP A 133 9.66 24.47 36.22
CA ASP A 133 8.81 23.59 35.43
C ASP A 133 8.29 24.28 34.15
N ASP A 134 7.95 25.57 34.21
CA ASP A 134 7.49 26.31 33.01
C ASP A 134 8.62 26.52 32.00
N ARG A 135 9.83 26.80 32.48
CA ARG A 135 11.04 26.86 31.63
C ARG A 135 11.34 25.52 30.97
N PHE A 136 11.16 24.42 31.70
CA PHE A 136 11.37 23.08 31.18
C PHE A 136 10.29 22.69 30.17
N LYS A 137 9.00 22.97 30.43
CA LYS A 137 7.89 22.79 29.47
C LYS A 137 8.17 23.54 28.16
N ALA A 138 8.55 24.82 28.23
CA ALA A 138 8.87 25.62 27.05
C ALA A 138 10.05 25.03 26.24
N THR A 139 11.05 24.50 26.94
CA THR A 139 12.19 23.81 26.32
C THR A 139 11.76 22.52 25.63
N LEU A 140 10.95 21.71 26.32
CA LEU A 140 10.42 20.44 25.81
C LEU A 140 9.55 20.64 24.57
N VAL A 141 8.63 21.61 24.58
CA VAL A 141 7.75 21.92 23.43
C VAL A 141 8.59 22.23 22.19
N ARG A 142 9.67 22.97 22.37
CA ARG A 142 10.58 23.37 21.29
C ARG A 142 11.44 22.20 20.82
N MET A 143 11.98 21.39 21.73
CA MET A 143 12.67 20.15 21.39
C MET A 143 11.78 19.23 20.55
N MET A 144 10.52 19.11 20.93
CA MET A 144 9.54 18.33 20.18
C MET A 144 9.26 18.93 18.80
N GLN A 145 9.17 20.26 18.66
CA GLN A 145 9.08 20.91 17.35
C GLN A 145 10.29 20.61 16.44
N VAL A 146 11.48 20.43 17.02
CA VAL A 146 12.70 20.04 16.28
C VAL A 146 12.63 18.59 15.84
N MET A 147 12.45 17.70 16.81
CA MET A 147 12.61 16.26 16.62
C MET A 147 11.47 15.68 15.79
N THR A 148 10.32 16.36 15.75
CA THR A 148 9.19 15.98 14.88
C THR A 148 9.36 16.40 13.42
N ILE A 149 10.47 17.05 13.05
CA ILE A 149 10.86 17.25 11.65
C ILE A 149 11.22 15.88 11.03
N PRO A 150 10.72 15.54 9.82
CA PRO A 150 10.97 14.22 9.21
C PRO A 150 12.46 13.92 9.00
N GLY A 151 12.90 12.69 9.32
CA GLY A 151 14.24 12.18 8.98
C GLY A 151 15.23 12.03 10.14
N GLU A 152 14.96 12.60 11.31
CA GLU A 152 15.82 12.41 12.49
C GLU A 152 15.47 11.12 13.26
N LYS A 153 16.48 10.27 13.52
CA LYS A 153 16.37 9.11 14.42
C LYS A 153 16.94 9.48 15.79
N LEU A 154 16.24 9.13 16.86
CA LEU A 154 16.69 9.34 18.22
C LEU A 154 17.23 8.03 18.79
N SER A 155 18.20 8.11 19.71
CA SER A 155 18.59 6.91 20.45
C SER A 155 17.42 6.48 21.36
N PRO A 156 17.09 5.17 21.44
CA PRO A 156 16.02 4.66 22.30
C PRO A 156 16.11 5.18 23.75
N GLU A 157 17.32 5.21 24.31
CA GLU A 157 17.55 5.64 25.69
C GLU A 157 17.26 7.13 25.88
N PHE A 158 17.52 7.95 24.86
CA PHE A 158 17.22 9.37 24.91
C PHE A 158 15.71 9.63 24.78
N LEU A 159 15.03 8.89 23.91
CA LEU A 159 13.57 8.94 23.79
C LEU A 159 12.88 8.54 25.10
N ASP A 160 13.35 7.48 25.76
CA ASP A 160 12.83 7.03 27.06
C ASP A 160 12.98 8.07 28.15
N LEU A 161 14.15 8.73 28.21
CA LEU A 161 14.40 9.81 29.16
C LEU A 161 13.48 11.01 28.93
N LEU A 162 13.24 11.37 27.66
CA LEU A 162 12.32 12.47 27.32
C LEU A 162 10.86 12.12 27.65
N LEU A 163 10.46 10.89 27.31
CA LEU A 163 9.12 10.39 27.60
C LEU A 163 8.88 10.38 29.12
N TRP A 164 9.75 9.71 29.89
CA TRP A 164 9.65 9.65 31.35
C TRP A 164 9.56 11.04 32.02
N ARG A 165 10.22 12.04 31.44
CA ARG A 165 10.14 13.43 31.93
C ARG A 165 8.84 14.13 31.61
N PHE A 166 8.35 13.98 30.39
CA PHE A 166 7.03 14.48 30.02
C PHE A 166 5.96 13.90 30.94
N GLU A 167 6.06 12.61 31.22
CA GLU A 167 5.16 11.90 32.11
C GLU A 167 5.20 12.43 33.56
N ALA A 168 6.40 12.63 34.13
CA ALA A 168 6.58 13.23 35.45
C ALA A 168 5.97 14.63 35.55
N LEU A 169 6.12 15.45 34.50
CA LEU A 169 5.50 16.77 34.42
C LEU A 169 3.97 16.69 34.34
N ALA A 170 3.43 15.73 33.61
CA ALA A 170 2.00 15.54 33.46
C ALA A 170 1.36 15.07 34.78
N LEU A 171 2.02 14.18 35.53
CA LEU A 171 1.50 13.63 36.78
C LEU A 171 1.66 14.57 37.99
N GLY A 172 2.53 15.59 37.90
CA GLY A 172 2.80 16.52 39.00
C GLY A 172 3.55 15.88 40.18
N THR A 173 4.12 14.68 39.97
CA THR A 173 4.98 13.97 40.91
C THR A 173 6.33 13.74 40.24
N HIS A 174 7.43 13.84 40.99
CA HIS A 174 8.69 13.26 40.55
C HIS A 174 8.60 11.77 40.88
N PRO A 175 8.36 10.87 39.91
CA PRO A 175 8.33 9.45 40.20
C PRO A 175 9.67 9.04 40.80
N ASP A 176 9.63 8.28 41.89
CA ASP A 176 10.82 7.64 42.44
C ASP A 176 11.54 6.83 41.35
N THR A 177 12.86 6.80 41.42
CA THR A 177 13.80 6.38 40.36
C THR A 177 13.64 4.94 39.84
N ASP A 178 12.76 4.13 40.42
CA ASP A 178 12.53 2.74 40.05
C ASP A 178 11.14 2.48 39.41
N SER A 179 10.33 3.52 39.17
CA SER A 179 9.02 3.31 38.56
C SER A 179 9.12 3.15 37.04
N ASN A 180 8.69 2.00 36.54
CA ASN A 180 8.31 1.78 35.14
C ASN A 180 7.54 3.00 34.58
N SER A 181 7.78 3.35 33.30
CA SER A 181 7.05 4.39 32.51
C SER A 181 5.60 4.58 32.97
N CYS A 182 5.07 5.81 32.94
CA CYS A 182 3.73 6.16 33.44
C CYS A 182 2.56 5.39 32.80
N LEU A 183 2.83 4.64 31.75
CA LEU A 183 1.93 3.64 31.22
C LEU A 183 1.75 2.45 32.19
N SER A 184 2.46 2.43 33.32
CA SER A 184 2.13 1.68 34.53
C SER A 184 0.83 2.14 35.21
N ALA A 185 0.36 3.36 34.94
CA ALA A 185 -0.94 3.88 35.36
C ALA A 185 -1.57 4.78 34.28
N PRO A 186 -1.97 4.23 33.11
CA PRO A 186 -2.49 5.02 31.97
C PRO A 186 -3.70 5.89 32.31
N HIS A 187 -4.53 5.41 33.23
CA HIS A 187 -5.69 6.13 33.75
C HIS A 187 -5.31 7.44 34.43
N ASP A 188 -4.27 7.42 35.26
CA ASP A 188 -3.86 8.57 36.07
C ASP A 188 -3.22 9.63 35.17
N LEU A 189 -2.41 9.20 34.20
CA LEU A 189 -1.90 10.10 33.16
C LEU A 189 -3.04 10.76 32.38
N CYS A 190 -4.03 9.98 31.93
CA CYS A 190 -5.19 10.50 31.20
C CYS A 190 -5.97 11.53 32.04
N SER A 191 -6.28 11.20 33.28
CA SER A 191 -7.03 12.07 34.20
C SER A 191 -6.29 13.39 34.45
N ARG A 192 -4.97 13.32 34.70
CA ARG A 192 -4.13 14.50 34.92
C ARG A 192 -4.01 15.37 33.68
N LEU A 193 -3.85 14.76 32.51
CA LEU A 193 -3.86 15.50 31.25
C LEU A 193 -5.23 16.16 31.00
N ILE A 194 -6.34 15.53 31.37
CA ILE A 194 -7.68 16.16 31.30
C ILE A 194 -7.75 17.37 32.24
N ASP A 195 -7.31 17.23 33.48
CA ASP A 195 -7.29 18.32 34.46
C ASP A 195 -6.43 19.50 33.97
N GLN A 196 -5.24 19.22 33.44
CA GLN A 196 -4.33 20.22 32.87
C GLN A 196 -4.89 20.85 31.58
N ASN A 197 -5.59 20.09 30.75
CA ASN A 197 -6.23 20.57 29.52
C ASN A 197 -7.44 21.49 29.80
N ASN A 198 -7.97 21.51 31.02
CA ASN A 198 -9.00 22.46 31.47
C ASN A 198 -8.43 23.78 32.01
N MET A 199 -7.09 23.90 32.15
CA MET A 199 -6.39 25.13 32.54
C MET A 199 -5.95 25.93 31.29
N ASP A 200 -5.63 27.23 31.45
CA ASP A 200 -5.26 28.16 30.35
C ASP A 200 -4.05 27.70 29.49
N ASP A 201 -3.26 26.74 29.98
CA ASP A 201 -2.08 26.16 29.32
C ASP A 201 -2.39 25.01 28.33
N LYS A 202 -3.63 24.99 27.83
CA LYS A 202 -4.26 23.92 27.04
C LYS A 202 -3.43 23.38 25.86
N ARG A 203 -2.65 24.25 25.20
CA ARG A 203 -2.01 23.91 23.91
C ARG A 203 -0.69 23.16 24.08
N HIS A 204 0.02 23.32 25.20
CA HIS A 204 1.39 22.83 25.33
C HIS A 204 1.43 21.33 25.65
N TYR A 205 0.68 20.86 26.63
CA TYR A 205 0.65 19.44 27.00
C TYR A 205 0.08 18.54 25.89
N LEU A 206 -0.98 18.99 25.22
CA LEU A 206 -1.56 18.24 24.10
C LEU A 206 -0.59 18.17 22.91
N SER A 207 0.09 19.27 22.59
CA SER A 207 1.11 19.29 21.54
C SER A 207 2.31 18.40 21.88
N LEU A 208 2.76 18.40 23.14
CA LEU A 208 3.83 17.53 23.62
C LEU A 208 3.45 16.05 23.51
N HIS A 209 2.26 15.70 23.99
CA HIS A 209 1.76 14.32 23.93
C HIS A 209 1.72 13.82 22.48
N ARG A 210 1.15 14.60 21.56
CA ARG A 210 1.11 14.28 20.12
C ARG A 210 2.52 14.09 19.55
N GLY A 211 3.43 15.02 19.84
CA GLY A 211 4.81 14.92 19.40
C GLY A 211 5.49 13.65 19.91
N PHE A 212 5.28 13.28 21.17
CA PHE A 212 5.89 12.08 21.76
C PHE A 212 5.34 10.80 21.15
N THR A 213 4.02 10.75 20.92
CA THR A 213 3.41 9.61 20.21
C THR A 213 4.02 9.45 18.83
N LEU A 214 4.23 10.55 18.09
CA LEU A 214 4.86 10.52 16.76
C LEU A 214 6.33 10.09 16.82
N LEU A 215 7.13 10.65 17.74
CA LEU A 215 8.53 10.27 17.90
C LEU A 215 8.68 8.79 18.26
N LEU A 216 7.82 8.29 19.14
CA LEU A 216 7.81 6.89 19.52
C LEU A 216 7.47 5.99 18.33
N ALA A 217 6.48 6.38 17.53
CA ALA A 217 6.14 5.68 16.29
C ALA A 217 7.33 5.63 15.31
N ARG A 218 7.97 6.78 15.02
CA ARG A 218 9.13 6.86 14.11
C ARG A 218 10.30 5.97 14.51
N ASN A 219 10.50 5.79 15.81
CA ASN A 219 11.61 5.00 16.35
C ASN A 219 11.23 3.53 16.61
N LEU A 220 10.03 3.07 16.24
CA LEU A 220 9.63 1.66 16.40
C LEU A 220 10.63 0.69 15.75
N GLY A 221 11.19 1.04 14.59
CA GLY A 221 12.18 0.23 13.90
C GLY A 221 13.52 0.06 14.62
N SER A 222 13.76 0.78 15.72
CA SER A 222 14.95 0.60 16.58
C SER A 222 14.75 -0.46 17.67
N PHE A 223 13.54 -1.01 17.83
CA PHE A 223 13.20 -1.99 18.85
C PHE A 223 12.93 -3.37 18.23
N SER A 224 13.11 -4.45 19.01
CA SER A 224 12.84 -5.82 18.56
C SER A 224 12.29 -6.69 19.69
N GLY A 225 11.72 -7.86 19.36
CA GLY A 225 11.22 -8.82 20.34
C GLY A 225 10.10 -8.26 21.22
N GLU A 226 10.18 -8.54 22.53
CA GLU A 226 9.19 -8.09 23.53
C GLU A 226 9.17 -6.57 23.70
N GLU A 227 10.32 -5.90 23.54
CA GLU A 227 10.40 -4.45 23.67
C GLU A 227 9.59 -3.75 22.57
N LEU A 228 9.68 -4.25 21.32
CA LEU A 228 8.86 -3.74 20.22
C LEU A 228 7.36 -3.85 20.53
N VAL A 229 6.93 -5.01 21.02
CA VAL A 229 5.54 -5.24 21.42
C VAL A 229 5.12 -4.26 22.52
N GLN A 230 5.97 -4.06 23.52
CA GLN A 230 5.74 -3.10 24.58
C GLN A 230 5.55 -1.70 23.98
N ARG A 231 6.46 -1.21 23.12
CA ARG A 231 6.34 0.12 22.49
C ARG A 231 5.08 0.30 21.65
N ILE A 232 4.64 -0.74 20.94
CA ILE A 232 3.36 -0.72 20.22
C ILE A 232 2.19 -0.50 21.20
N LYS A 233 2.14 -1.25 22.33
CA LYS A 233 1.13 -1.05 23.38
C LYS A 233 1.18 0.37 23.97
N GLN A 234 2.38 0.93 24.11
CA GLN A 234 2.58 2.30 24.58
C GLN A 234 1.93 3.32 23.62
N ILE A 235 2.20 3.22 22.32
CA ILE A 235 1.63 4.13 21.30
C ILE A 235 0.11 4.04 21.26
N ILE A 236 -0.47 2.84 21.29
CA ILE A 236 -1.93 2.64 21.27
C ILE A 236 -2.59 3.27 22.49
N THR A 237 -1.99 3.10 23.67
CA THR A 237 -2.47 3.73 24.89
C THR A 237 -2.39 5.25 24.80
N MET A 238 -1.29 5.81 24.29
CA MET A 238 -1.16 7.26 24.06
C MET A 238 -2.21 7.80 23.08
N LEU A 239 -2.53 7.07 22.01
CA LEU A 239 -3.57 7.44 21.04
C LEU A 239 -4.97 7.39 21.66
N TRP A 240 -5.23 6.41 22.53
CA TRP A 240 -6.47 6.35 23.30
C TRP A 240 -6.62 7.53 24.27
N ILE A 241 -5.54 7.93 24.95
CA ILE A 241 -5.54 9.12 25.83
C ILE A 241 -5.89 10.38 25.01
N LEU A 242 -5.28 10.56 23.83
CA LEU A 242 -5.58 11.68 22.92
C LEU A 242 -7.07 11.75 22.57
N ASN A 243 -7.65 10.61 22.17
CA ASN A 243 -9.07 10.56 21.83
C ASN A 243 -9.97 10.85 23.04
N SER A 244 -9.58 10.41 24.23
CA SER A 244 -10.30 10.64 25.49
C SER A 244 -10.27 12.11 25.93
N LEU A 245 -9.18 12.83 25.65
CA LEU A 245 -9.04 14.27 25.92
C LEU A 245 -10.03 15.10 25.08
N GLU A 246 -10.28 14.68 23.83
CA GLU A 246 -11.10 15.41 22.87
C GLU A 246 -12.58 14.99 22.87
N SER A 247 -12.89 13.74 23.24
CA SER A 247 -14.27 13.20 23.23
C SER A 247 -14.89 13.13 24.62
N ARG A 248 -15.93 13.94 24.86
CA ARG A 248 -16.73 13.88 26.11
C ARG A 248 -17.36 12.51 26.36
N ARG A 249 -17.77 11.79 25.31
CA ARG A 249 -18.43 10.47 25.45
C ARG A 249 -17.49 9.37 25.94
N ILE A 250 -16.21 9.44 25.58
CA ILE A 250 -15.20 8.43 25.97
C ILE A 250 -14.71 8.69 27.40
N ARG A 251 -14.79 9.95 27.85
CA ARG A 251 -14.47 10.36 29.23
C ARG A 251 -15.33 9.64 30.28
N ASP A 252 -16.58 9.32 29.96
CA ASP A 252 -17.50 8.64 30.88
C ASP A 252 -17.27 7.12 30.96
N ASP A 253 -16.61 6.54 29.96
CA ASP A 253 -16.26 5.11 29.87
C ASP A 253 -14.93 4.77 30.58
N ILE A 254 -14.30 5.73 31.27
CA ILE A 254 -13.03 5.53 31.96
C ILE A 254 -13.23 4.57 33.15
N ILE A 255 -12.68 3.36 33.01
CA ILE A 255 -12.72 2.33 34.06
C ILE A 255 -11.80 2.73 35.22
N LYS A 256 -12.36 2.83 36.43
CA LYS A 256 -11.70 3.26 37.68
C LYS A 256 -10.68 2.26 38.27
N ARG A 257 -9.80 1.65 37.47
CA ARG A 257 -8.83 0.66 37.98
C ARG A 257 -7.37 1.09 37.70
N PRO A 258 -6.60 1.47 38.73
CA PRO A 258 -5.17 1.72 38.60
C PRO A 258 -4.44 0.37 38.54
N ARG A 259 -4.22 -0.16 37.34
CA ARG A 259 -3.42 -1.38 37.10
C ARG A 259 -2.25 -1.06 36.16
N GLY A 260 -1.18 -1.86 36.28
CA GLY A 260 0.00 -1.83 35.40
C GLY A 260 -0.32 -1.99 33.92
N MET A 261 0.60 -1.53 33.04
CA MET A 261 0.42 -1.46 31.59
C MET A 261 -0.10 -2.75 30.96
N ASP A 262 0.51 -3.88 31.28
CA ASP A 262 0.16 -5.16 30.66
C ASP A 262 -1.25 -5.59 31.07
N ASN A 263 -1.57 -5.51 32.36
CA ASN A 263 -2.91 -5.84 32.84
C ASN A 263 -3.97 -4.86 32.28
N PHE A 264 -3.62 -3.57 32.17
CA PHE A 264 -4.52 -2.57 31.61
C PHE A 264 -4.76 -2.81 30.11
N PHE A 265 -3.71 -3.06 29.33
CA PHE A 265 -3.82 -3.24 27.89
C PHE A 265 -4.67 -4.47 27.53
N GLU A 266 -4.38 -5.62 28.15
CA GLU A 266 -5.11 -6.86 27.86
C GLU A 266 -6.58 -6.79 28.33
N GLU A 267 -6.85 -6.22 29.50
CA GLU A 267 -8.22 -6.09 30.03
C GLU A 267 -9.07 -5.05 29.29
N ASN A 268 -8.44 -4.03 28.69
CA ASN A 268 -9.13 -2.88 28.09
C ASN A 268 -8.94 -2.77 26.57
N GLN A 269 -8.46 -3.84 25.92
CA GLN A 269 -8.15 -3.85 24.48
C GLN A 269 -9.30 -3.30 23.60
N LYS A 270 -10.56 -3.61 23.95
CA LYS A 270 -11.76 -3.11 23.27
C LYS A 270 -11.94 -1.59 23.35
N ILE A 271 -11.70 -1.02 24.52
CA ILE A 271 -11.85 0.43 24.76
C ILE A 271 -10.69 1.18 24.12
N LEU A 272 -9.48 0.63 24.25
CA LEU A 272 -8.28 1.19 23.63
C LEU A 272 -8.49 1.36 22.12
N LYS A 273 -8.98 0.32 21.42
CA LYS A 273 -9.25 0.36 19.97
C LYS A 273 -10.21 1.46 19.50
N ARG A 274 -10.99 2.08 20.39
CA ARG A 274 -11.87 3.20 20.03
C ARG A 274 -11.13 4.47 19.63
N TRP A 275 -9.83 4.57 19.87
CA TRP A 275 -9.01 5.70 19.40
C TRP A 275 -9.12 5.92 17.88
N MET A 276 -9.31 4.84 17.12
CA MET A 276 -9.50 4.90 15.67
C MET A 276 -10.81 5.50 15.20
N ILE A 277 -11.85 5.44 16.04
CA ILE A 277 -13.21 5.86 15.68
C ILE A 277 -13.44 7.32 16.07
N GLY A 278 -12.51 7.92 16.81
CA GLY A 278 -12.56 9.28 17.30
C GLY A 278 -12.50 10.38 16.23
N PRO A 279 -12.79 11.64 16.61
CA PRO A 279 -12.69 12.81 15.71
C PRO A 279 -11.23 13.18 15.35
N TYR A 280 -10.23 12.43 15.80
CA TYR A 280 -8.84 12.79 15.66
C TYR A 280 -8.31 12.52 14.24
N LEU A 281 -8.29 13.58 13.43
CA LEU A 281 -7.61 13.64 12.13
C LEU A 281 -6.49 14.70 12.21
N GLY A 282 -5.56 14.52 13.14
CA GLY A 282 -4.33 15.32 13.14
C GLY A 282 -3.48 14.95 11.93
N PRO A 283 -2.75 15.90 11.29
CA PRO A 283 -1.95 15.62 10.10
C PRO A 283 -0.86 14.56 10.33
N GLN A 284 -0.53 14.23 11.57
CA GLN A 284 0.50 13.25 11.92
C GLN A 284 -0.04 11.82 12.11
N ILE A 285 -1.36 11.62 12.07
CA ILE A 285 -1.96 10.32 12.35
C ILE A 285 -1.60 9.26 11.30
N TYR A 286 -1.54 9.66 10.02
CA TYR A 286 -1.14 8.75 8.95
C TYR A 286 0.29 8.25 9.14
N GLU A 287 1.19 9.12 9.62
CA GLU A 287 2.59 8.78 9.85
C GLU A 287 2.72 7.80 11.02
N ILE A 288 1.96 8.02 12.10
CA ILE A 288 1.90 7.07 13.22
C ILE A 288 1.37 5.70 12.75
N LEU A 289 0.30 5.69 11.95
CA LEU A 289 -0.28 4.47 11.37
C LEU A 289 0.71 3.74 10.48
N HIS A 290 1.47 4.47 9.66
CA HIS A 290 2.51 3.91 8.81
C HIS A 290 3.56 3.14 9.63
N TYR A 291 4.11 3.77 10.68
CA TYR A 291 5.14 3.12 11.51
C TYR A 291 4.60 1.98 12.38
N LEU A 292 3.40 2.14 12.97
CA LEU A 292 2.71 1.04 13.65
C LEU A 292 2.56 -0.16 12.72
N GLY A 293 2.30 0.13 11.46
CA GLY A 293 2.22 -0.89 10.45
C GLY A 293 3.48 -1.67 10.18
N LEU A 294 4.56 -0.95 9.90
CA LEU A 294 5.87 -1.56 9.69
C LEU A 294 6.28 -2.43 10.88
N ALA A 295 5.95 -1.99 12.10
CA ALA A 295 6.22 -2.73 13.32
C ALA A 295 5.34 -4.00 13.45
N GLN A 296 4.05 -3.93 13.08
CA GLN A 296 3.15 -5.08 13.12
C GLN A 296 3.63 -6.22 12.20
N ALA A 297 4.17 -5.90 11.02
CA ALA A 297 4.74 -6.88 10.12
C ALA A 297 5.90 -7.69 10.74
N GLN A 298 6.63 -7.10 11.69
CA GLN A 298 7.75 -7.74 12.40
C GLN A 298 7.31 -8.50 13.66
N ALA A 299 6.22 -8.06 14.30
CA ALA A 299 5.70 -8.67 15.53
C ALA A 299 4.18 -8.98 15.42
N PRO A 300 3.79 -10.00 14.63
CA PRO A 300 2.38 -10.29 14.32
C PRO A 300 1.56 -10.87 15.49
N LYS A 301 2.20 -11.50 16.50
CA LYS A 301 1.51 -12.40 17.46
C LYS A 301 0.67 -11.74 18.58
N PRO A 302 0.94 -10.54 19.11
CA PRO A 302 0.16 -10.06 20.26
C PRO A 302 -0.90 -9.00 19.96
N LEU A 303 -0.95 -8.39 18.76
CA LEU A 303 -1.90 -7.31 18.52
C LEU A 303 -2.53 -7.39 17.13
N SER A 304 -3.79 -7.82 17.10
CA SER A 304 -4.67 -7.29 16.07
C SER A 304 -5.01 -5.84 16.43
N LEU A 305 -4.66 -4.90 15.56
CA LEU A 305 -4.94 -3.48 15.75
C LEU A 305 -6.40 -3.15 15.42
N TRP A 306 -7.00 -3.86 14.47
CA TRP A 306 -8.28 -3.49 13.88
C TRP A 306 -9.39 -4.49 14.19
N ARG A 307 -9.08 -5.71 14.64
CA ARG A 307 -10.06 -6.74 15.03
C ARG A 307 -10.25 -6.81 16.52
N SER A 308 -11.48 -6.78 17.00
CA SER A 308 -11.81 -7.19 18.37
C SER A 308 -12.06 -8.70 18.42
N THR A 309 -11.01 -9.50 18.63
CA THR A 309 -11.13 -10.95 18.82
C THR A 309 -11.70 -11.28 20.20
N THR A 310 -13.02 -11.21 20.36
CA THR A 310 -13.67 -11.93 21.47
C THR A 310 -14.52 -13.05 20.92
N SER A 311 -14.09 -14.28 21.19
CA SER A 311 -14.90 -15.49 21.03
C SER A 311 -16.24 -15.31 21.72
N GLY A 312 -17.33 -15.28 20.95
CA GLY A 312 -18.70 -15.25 21.47
C GLY A 312 -19.33 -13.86 21.69
N GLY A 313 -18.72 -12.77 21.20
CA GLY A 313 -19.33 -11.43 21.27
C GLY A 313 -19.98 -11.00 19.95
N THR A 314 -21.29 -10.75 19.96
CA THR A 314 -22.00 -10.10 18.85
C THR A 314 -21.41 -8.72 18.55
N ASN A 315 -21.20 -8.43 17.25
CA ASN A 315 -20.80 -7.16 16.66
C ASN A 315 -19.34 -6.68 16.89
N ASN A 316 -18.44 -7.02 15.96
CA ASN A 316 -17.19 -6.28 15.77
C ASN A 316 -17.47 -4.94 15.04
N LEU A 317 -18.03 -3.97 15.77
CA LEU A 317 -18.38 -2.64 15.26
C LEU A 317 -17.20 -1.85 14.69
N VAL A 318 -15.98 -2.20 15.11
CA VAL A 318 -14.78 -1.40 14.90
C VAL A 318 -14.26 -1.49 13.48
N PHE A 319 -14.37 -2.64 12.80
CA PHE A 319 -13.76 -2.83 11.48
C PHE A 319 -14.31 -1.86 10.43
N LEU A 320 -15.63 -1.73 10.32
CA LEU A 320 -16.26 -0.81 9.37
C LEU A 320 -15.92 0.65 9.66
N GLU A 321 -15.91 1.02 10.94
CA GLU A 321 -15.59 2.37 11.38
C GLU A 321 -14.11 2.70 11.11
N VAL A 322 -13.21 1.71 11.26
CA VAL A 322 -11.80 1.81 10.87
C VAL A 322 -11.66 2.06 9.37
N LEU A 323 -12.35 1.29 8.52
CA LEU A 323 -12.30 1.50 7.07
C LEU A 323 -12.75 2.91 6.69
N MET A 324 -13.85 3.39 7.27
CA MET A 324 -14.34 4.75 7.03
C MET A 324 -13.35 5.84 7.46
N GLN A 325 -12.63 5.61 8.57
CA GLN A 325 -11.67 6.59 9.07
C GLN A 325 -10.39 6.59 8.24
N ILE A 326 -9.94 5.42 7.78
CA ILE A 326 -8.83 5.31 6.83
C ILE A 326 -9.18 5.97 5.49
N ASP A 327 -10.40 5.78 5.00
CA ASP A 327 -10.90 6.47 3.79
C ASP A 327 -10.80 8.00 3.94
N ARG A 328 -11.28 8.54 5.07
CA ARG A 328 -11.15 9.98 5.38
C ARG A 328 -9.70 10.44 5.44
N ILE A 329 -8.81 9.64 6.03
CA ILE A 329 -7.37 9.96 6.12
C ILE A 329 -6.76 10.01 4.71
N ILE A 330 -7.05 9.02 3.86
CA ILE A 330 -6.59 8.96 2.46
C ILE A 330 -7.06 10.20 1.68
N LEU A 331 -8.34 10.55 1.79
CA LEU A 331 -8.93 11.67 1.06
C LEU A 331 -8.46 13.05 1.56
N SER A 332 -8.26 13.20 2.87
CA SER A 332 -7.94 14.51 3.46
C SER A 332 -6.45 14.85 3.51
N CYS A 333 -5.56 13.85 3.49
CA CYS A 333 -4.13 14.06 3.71
C CYS A 333 -3.25 13.99 2.45
N GLY A 334 -3.82 13.76 1.25
CA GLY A 334 -3.02 13.72 0.01
C GLY A 334 -1.90 12.67 0.07
N ILE A 335 -2.25 11.47 0.51
CA ILE A 335 -1.30 10.39 0.84
C ILE A 335 -0.58 9.89 -0.42
N LYS A 336 0.74 9.64 -0.30
CA LYS A 336 1.55 9.04 -1.37
C LYS A 336 1.19 7.57 -1.59
N ASP A 337 1.44 7.05 -2.79
CA ASP A 337 1.08 5.66 -3.12
C ASP A 337 1.79 4.62 -2.23
N SER A 338 3.03 4.88 -1.81
CA SER A 338 3.76 4.02 -0.86
C SER A 338 3.13 3.98 0.53
N ASP A 339 2.59 5.11 0.98
CA ASP A 339 1.96 5.23 2.29
C ASP A 339 0.56 4.59 2.24
N HIS A 340 -0.16 4.78 1.14
CA HIS A 340 -1.41 4.07 0.85
C HIS A 340 -1.20 2.55 0.86
N PHE A 341 -0.20 2.04 0.14
CA PHE A 341 0.15 0.62 0.14
C PHE A 341 0.45 0.12 1.55
N THR A 342 1.20 0.89 2.33
CA THR A 342 1.48 0.54 3.72
C THR A 342 0.16 0.35 4.47
N MET A 343 -0.74 1.34 4.47
CA MET A 343 -2.03 1.23 5.17
C MET A 343 -2.87 0.02 4.73
N ILE A 344 -2.98 -0.23 3.43
CA ILE A 344 -3.71 -1.39 2.89
C ILE A 344 -3.06 -2.70 3.33
N ASN A 345 -1.73 -2.80 3.28
CA ASN A 345 -1.01 -3.98 3.71
C ASN A 345 -1.27 -4.32 5.19
N LEU A 346 -1.40 -3.31 6.05
CA LEU A 346 -1.70 -3.51 7.48
C LEU A 346 -3.08 -4.07 7.70
N LEU A 347 -4.09 -3.52 7.01
CA LEU A 347 -5.44 -4.04 7.08
C LEU A 347 -5.47 -5.50 6.65
N CYS A 348 -4.84 -5.83 5.53
CA CYS A 348 -4.78 -7.21 5.06
C CYS A 348 -4.03 -8.14 6.03
N GLN A 349 -2.88 -7.71 6.55
CA GLN A 349 -2.11 -8.49 7.54
C GLN A 349 -2.97 -8.76 8.78
N ASP A 350 -3.63 -7.75 9.31
CA ASP A 350 -4.48 -7.88 10.51
C ASP A 350 -5.65 -8.84 10.29
N ILE A 351 -6.31 -8.78 9.13
CA ILE A 351 -7.36 -9.74 8.74
C ILE A 351 -6.79 -11.16 8.67
N GLU A 352 -5.55 -11.34 8.22
CA GLU A 352 -4.89 -12.65 8.11
C GLU A 352 -4.41 -13.25 9.44
N LEU A 353 -4.30 -12.46 10.53
CA LEU A 353 -3.77 -12.93 11.82
C LEU A 353 -4.71 -13.82 12.64
N GLY A 354 -5.98 -13.97 12.27
CA GLY A 354 -6.96 -14.75 13.03
C GLY A 354 -8.02 -15.40 12.15
N PRO A 355 -8.80 -16.36 12.68
CA PRO A 355 -9.83 -17.07 11.92
C PRO A 355 -10.80 -16.06 11.28
N PRO A 356 -11.30 -16.26 10.05
CA PRO A 356 -12.21 -15.31 9.41
C PRO A 356 -13.37 -14.99 10.37
N GLU A 357 -13.54 -13.71 10.69
CA GLU A 357 -14.64 -13.30 11.55
C GLU A 357 -15.95 -13.52 10.82
N GLU A 358 -16.87 -14.22 11.46
CA GLU A 358 -18.25 -14.24 11.02
C GLU A 358 -18.84 -12.86 11.29
N PHE A 359 -18.87 -12.01 10.26
CA PHE A 359 -19.52 -10.70 10.31
C PHE A 359 -21.06 -10.80 10.23
N ILE A 360 -21.62 -11.90 10.73
CA ILE A 360 -23.05 -12.14 10.81
C ILE A 360 -23.69 -10.96 11.54
N ASP A 361 -24.70 -10.36 10.94
CA ASP A 361 -25.42 -9.14 11.38
C ASP A 361 -24.64 -7.81 11.35
N LEU A 362 -23.36 -7.79 10.95
CA LEU A 362 -22.61 -6.52 10.86
C LEU A 362 -23.04 -5.69 9.63
N PHE A 363 -23.29 -6.34 8.50
CA PHE A 363 -23.65 -5.71 7.24
C PHE A 363 -25.18 -5.55 7.09
N THR A 364 -25.80 -4.85 8.02
CA THR A 364 -27.21 -4.43 7.89
C THR A 364 -27.40 -3.51 6.68
N SER A 365 -28.62 -3.40 6.14
CA SER A 365 -28.93 -2.50 5.02
C SER A 365 -28.53 -1.04 5.28
N TYR A 366 -28.59 -0.60 6.55
CA TYR A 366 -28.09 0.72 6.95
C TYR A 366 -26.57 0.84 6.77
N ARG A 367 -25.79 -0.17 7.21
CA ARG A 367 -24.33 -0.16 7.10
C ARG A 367 -23.81 -0.43 5.70
N GLY A 368 -24.54 -1.21 4.90
CA GLY A 368 -24.29 -1.31 3.45
C GLY A 368 -24.32 0.06 2.77
N ARG A 369 -25.28 0.93 3.14
CA ARG A 369 -25.31 2.33 2.65
C ARG A 369 -24.11 3.16 3.11
N VAL A 370 -23.61 2.91 4.31
CA VAL A 370 -22.43 3.61 4.82
C VAL A 370 -21.16 3.17 4.07
N LEU A 371 -21.04 1.88 3.76
CA LEU A 371 -19.94 1.33 2.97
C LEU A 371 -19.92 1.84 1.53
N HIS A 372 -21.08 2.14 0.95
CA HIS A 372 -21.15 2.81 -0.36
C HIS A 372 -20.52 4.21 -0.36
N ASN A 373 -20.31 4.83 0.80
CA ASN A 373 -19.69 6.15 0.91
C ASN A 373 -18.15 6.11 1.00
N ILE A 374 -17.54 4.93 1.18
CA ILE A 374 -16.09 4.77 1.10
C ILE A 374 -15.70 5.08 -0.34
N GLN A 375 -14.76 6.00 -0.56
CA GLN A 375 -14.32 6.36 -1.93
C GLN A 375 -13.12 5.55 -2.40
N ASP A 376 -12.28 5.09 -1.46
CA ASP A 376 -11.11 4.30 -1.79
C ASP A 376 -11.46 2.89 -2.32
N PRO A 377 -11.07 2.53 -3.55
CA PRO A 377 -11.37 1.22 -4.12
C PRO A 377 -10.78 0.04 -3.35
N CYS A 378 -9.56 0.16 -2.80
CA CYS A 378 -8.94 -0.93 -2.05
C CYS A 378 -9.72 -1.23 -0.76
N LEU A 379 -10.18 -0.19 -0.06
CA LEU A 379 -11.01 -0.36 1.14
C LEU A 379 -12.39 -0.95 0.82
N GLN A 380 -13.02 -0.56 -0.30
CA GLN A 380 -14.28 -1.17 -0.74
C GLN A 380 -14.12 -2.67 -1.03
N LEU A 381 -13.04 -3.05 -1.72
CA LEU A 381 -12.73 -4.44 -2.03
C LEU A 381 -12.49 -5.26 -0.75
N LEU A 382 -11.76 -4.70 0.22
CA LEU A 382 -11.55 -5.34 1.53
C LEU A 382 -12.85 -5.47 2.33
N ALA A 383 -13.71 -4.45 2.32
CA ALA A 383 -15.01 -4.53 2.97
C ALA A 383 -15.87 -5.64 2.37
N LYS A 384 -15.85 -5.78 1.03
CA LYS A 384 -16.60 -6.82 0.33
C LYS A 384 -16.02 -8.22 0.58
N ALA A 385 -14.68 -8.35 0.58
CA ALA A 385 -13.99 -9.60 0.87
C ALA A 385 -14.26 -10.07 2.31
N ALA A 386 -14.23 -9.15 3.26
CA ALA A 386 -14.54 -9.44 4.66
C ALA A 386 -16.03 -9.76 4.86
N GLY A 387 -16.95 -8.99 4.27
CA GLY A 387 -18.39 -9.16 4.48
C GLY A 387 -19.04 -10.33 3.76
N GLY A 388 -18.36 -10.93 2.78
CA GLY A 388 -18.85 -12.09 2.05
C GLY A 388 -20.25 -11.86 1.45
N SER A 389 -21.16 -12.82 1.67
CA SER A 389 -22.55 -12.75 1.18
C SER A 389 -23.32 -11.55 1.73
N ALA A 390 -23.05 -11.13 2.97
CA ALA A 390 -23.72 -9.99 3.58
C ALA A 390 -23.35 -8.65 2.91
N ALA A 391 -22.24 -8.62 2.16
CA ALA A 391 -21.76 -7.47 1.39
C ALA A 391 -22.01 -7.58 -0.12
N GLU A 392 -22.79 -8.56 -0.59
CA GLU A 392 -23.03 -8.80 -2.02
C GLU A 392 -23.64 -7.58 -2.74
N SER A 393 -24.49 -6.83 -2.03
CA SER A 393 -25.11 -5.59 -2.53
C SER A 393 -24.13 -4.45 -2.82
N LEU A 394 -22.90 -4.50 -2.30
CA LEU A 394 -21.88 -3.50 -2.60
C LEU A 394 -21.43 -3.64 -4.05
N ARG A 395 -21.47 -2.54 -4.80
CA ARG A 395 -20.95 -2.50 -6.16
C ARG A 395 -19.44 -2.66 -6.12
N LEU A 396 -18.90 -3.41 -7.09
CA LEU A 396 -17.46 -3.47 -7.28
C LEU A 396 -16.98 -2.11 -7.77
N PRO A 397 -15.92 -1.54 -7.17
CA PRO A 397 -15.36 -0.29 -7.67
C PRO A 397 -14.79 -0.50 -9.07
N PHE A 398 -14.78 0.57 -9.86
CA PHE A 398 -13.98 0.59 -11.07
C PHE A 398 -12.50 0.57 -10.69
N ILE A 399 -11.74 -0.39 -11.22
CA ILE A 399 -10.31 -0.53 -10.97
C ILE A 399 -9.56 -0.18 -12.25
N ASP A 400 -8.78 0.90 -12.19
CA ASP A 400 -7.89 1.29 -13.27
C ASP A 400 -6.58 0.48 -13.19
N VAL A 401 -6.32 -0.31 -14.23
CA VAL A 401 -5.09 -1.11 -14.35
C VAL A 401 -3.84 -0.24 -14.44
N SER A 402 -3.97 0.99 -14.94
CA SER A 402 -2.89 1.97 -15.05
C SER A 402 -2.69 2.81 -13.78
N SER A 403 -3.44 2.51 -12.71
CA SER A 403 -3.37 3.24 -11.45
C SER A 403 -1.97 3.16 -10.83
N PRO A 404 -1.43 4.28 -10.29
CA PRO A 404 -0.16 4.26 -9.57
C PRO A 404 -0.22 3.46 -8.26
N ARG A 405 -1.43 3.06 -7.82
CA ARG A 405 -1.67 2.24 -6.61
C ARG A 405 -1.63 0.73 -6.88
N GLN A 406 -0.99 0.28 -7.95
CA GLN A 406 -0.94 -1.13 -8.36
C GLN A 406 -0.48 -2.08 -7.24
N GLU A 407 0.49 -1.68 -6.41
CA GLU A 407 0.97 -2.48 -5.28
C GLU A 407 -0.15 -2.74 -4.24
N SER A 408 -1.01 -1.74 -4.04
CA SER A 408 -2.14 -1.85 -3.10
C SER A 408 -3.18 -2.84 -3.60
N TYR A 409 -3.54 -2.76 -4.89
CA TYR A 409 -4.44 -3.73 -5.52
C TYR A 409 -3.83 -5.13 -5.50
N THR A 410 -2.54 -5.27 -5.77
CA THR A 410 -1.82 -6.55 -5.71
C THR A 410 -1.89 -7.20 -4.33
N ARG A 411 -1.77 -6.38 -3.28
CA ARG A 411 -1.87 -6.85 -1.90
C ARG A 411 -3.29 -7.30 -1.54
N VAL A 412 -4.30 -6.55 -1.96
CA VAL A 412 -5.72 -6.92 -1.78
C VAL A 412 -6.03 -8.19 -2.58
N ALA A 413 -5.58 -8.29 -3.83
CA ALA A 413 -5.77 -9.46 -4.66
C ALA A 413 -5.16 -10.71 -4.01
N THR A 414 -3.90 -10.63 -3.57
CA THR A 414 -3.24 -11.71 -2.81
C THR A 414 -4.07 -12.17 -1.61
N HIS A 415 -4.65 -11.22 -0.87
CA HIS A 415 -5.52 -11.53 0.27
C HIS A 415 -6.82 -12.23 -0.15
N VAL A 416 -7.52 -11.70 -1.15
CA VAL A 416 -8.79 -12.24 -1.66
C VAL A 416 -8.63 -13.66 -2.18
N PHE A 417 -7.57 -13.93 -2.97
CA PHE A 417 -7.29 -15.26 -3.50
C PHE A 417 -6.98 -16.29 -2.40
N LYS A 418 -6.36 -15.85 -1.30
CA LYS A 418 -6.13 -16.69 -0.11
C LYS A 418 -7.44 -17.05 0.61
N ILE A 419 -8.39 -16.12 0.74
CA ILE A 419 -9.70 -16.42 1.36
C ILE A 419 -10.51 -17.40 0.49
N GLN A 420 -10.43 -17.24 -0.83
CA GLN A 420 -11.15 -18.07 -1.80
C GLN A 420 -10.69 -19.55 -1.82
N GLU A 421 -9.63 -19.93 -1.10
CA GLU A 421 -9.29 -21.34 -0.87
C GLU A 421 -10.44 -22.12 -0.20
N ASN A 422 -11.40 -21.42 0.43
CA ASN A 422 -12.64 -22.02 0.89
C ASN A 422 -13.67 -22.18 -0.26
N PRO A 423 -14.02 -23.41 -0.68
CA PRO A 423 -14.93 -23.67 -1.80
C PRO A 423 -16.38 -23.22 -1.58
N GLU A 424 -16.78 -22.97 -0.33
CA GLU A 424 -18.15 -22.52 0.00
C GLU A 424 -18.36 -21.01 -0.21
N ALA A 425 -17.29 -20.25 -0.44
CA ALA A 425 -17.32 -18.79 -0.51
C ALA A 425 -17.65 -18.25 -1.91
N LEU A 426 -18.80 -18.64 -2.48
CA LEU A 426 -19.23 -18.21 -3.83
C LEU A 426 -19.30 -16.69 -4.02
N CYS A 427 -19.60 -15.94 -2.95
CA CYS A 427 -19.64 -14.48 -2.94
C CYS A 427 -18.28 -13.80 -3.26
N ILE A 428 -17.16 -14.53 -3.17
CA ILE A 428 -15.82 -14.02 -3.42
C ILE A 428 -15.44 -14.12 -4.90
N LEU A 429 -16.12 -14.95 -5.70
CA LEU A 429 -15.77 -15.17 -7.12
C LEU A 429 -15.74 -13.87 -7.96
N PRO A 430 -16.72 -12.95 -7.85
CA PRO A 430 -16.67 -11.69 -8.59
C PRO A 430 -15.49 -10.78 -8.19
N LEU A 431 -15.03 -10.87 -6.93
CA LEU A 431 -13.84 -10.16 -6.47
C LEU A 431 -12.57 -10.75 -7.09
N CYS A 432 -12.44 -12.09 -7.09
CA CYS A 432 -11.34 -12.77 -7.77
C CYS A 432 -11.27 -12.39 -9.26
N ALA A 433 -12.42 -12.34 -9.93
CA ALA A 433 -12.51 -11.95 -11.34
C ALA A 433 -12.05 -10.51 -11.58
N SER A 434 -12.49 -9.58 -10.73
CA SER A 434 -12.10 -8.15 -10.81
C SER A 434 -10.64 -7.90 -10.46
N LEU A 435 -10.02 -8.79 -9.68
CA LEU A 435 -8.64 -8.67 -9.20
C LEU A 435 -7.67 -9.60 -9.95
N TRP A 436 -8.13 -10.29 -10.99
CA TRP A 436 -7.37 -11.29 -11.73
C TRP A 436 -6.00 -10.77 -12.18
N HIS A 437 -5.97 -9.61 -12.84
CA HIS A 437 -4.74 -8.99 -13.33
C HIS A 437 -3.73 -8.64 -12.22
N PHE A 438 -4.18 -8.40 -10.99
CA PHE A 438 -3.33 -7.96 -9.88
C PHE A 438 -2.76 -9.11 -9.05
N ALA A 439 -3.08 -10.37 -9.36
CA ALA A 439 -2.57 -11.54 -8.63
C ALA A 439 -1.81 -12.53 -9.52
N PRO A 440 -0.82 -12.10 -10.34
CA PRO A 440 -0.20 -12.94 -11.37
C PRO A 440 0.39 -14.24 -10.79
N LYS A 441 1.02 -14.18 -9.62
CA LYS A 441 1.60 -15.37 -8.97
C LYS A 441 0.54 -16.40 -8.59
N GLN A 442 -0.58 -15.95 -8.03
CA GLN A 442 -1.67 -16.82 -7.60
C GLN A 442 -2.44 -17.36 -8.81
N THR A 443 -2.72 -16.52 -9.81
CA THR A 443 -3.40 -16.94 -11.04
C THR A 443 -2.55 -17.96 -11.80
N ASP A 444 -1.24 -17.74 -11.93
CA ASP A 444 -0.33 -18.68 -12.61
C ASP A 444 -0.29 -20.04 -11.89
N GLN A 445 -0.30 -20.04 -10.56
CA GLN A 445 -0.36 -21.26 -9.76
C GLN A 445 -1.68 -22.00 -9.99
N LEU A 446 -2.82 -21.30 -9.92
CA LEU A 446 -4.14 -21.89 -10.16
C LEU A 446 -4.25 -22.45 -11.58
N ASN A 447 -3.74 -21.73 -12.59
CA ASN A 447 -3.74 -22.16 -13.98
C ASN A 447 -2.96 -23.46 -14.17
N LYS A 448 -1.78 -23.60 -13.54
CA LYS A 448 -0.98 -24.83 -13.57
C LYS A 448 -1.68 -25.98 -12.85
N GLN A 449 -2.26 -25.73 -11.68
CA GLN A 449 -2.96 -26.73 -10.89
C GLN A 449 -4.26 -27.21 -11.54
N ALA A 450 -4.93 -26.37 -12.33
CA ALA A 450 -6.18 -26.72 -13.03
C ALA A 450 -6.03 -27.87 -14.03
N LEU A 451 -4.81 -28.16 -14.49
CA LEU A 451 -4.52 -29.31 -15.36
C LEU A 451 -4.44 -30.63 -14.61
N SER A 452 -4.17 -30.61 -13.29
CA SER A 452 -4.01 -31.79 -12.45
C SER A 452 -5.11 -31.96 -11.40
N GLU A 453 -5.84 -30.88 -11.07
CA GLU A 453 -6.82 -30.85 -9.98
C GLU A 453 -8.20 -30.37 -10.46
N MET A 454 -9.16 -31.30 -10.57
CA MET A 454 -10.52 -31.02 -11.05
C MET A 454 -11.23 -29.93 -10.22
N ASN A 455 -11.04 -29.92 -8.90
CA ASN A 455 -11.64 -28.91 -8.04
C ASN A 455 -11.12 -27.49 -8.35
N VAL A 456 -9.85 -27.37 -8.73
CA VAL A 456 -9.25 -26.09 -9.14
C VAL A 456 -9.78 -25.66 -10.50
N LEU A 457 -9.90 -26.59 -11.46
CA LEU A 457 -10.50 -26.30 -12.77
C LEU A 457 -11.95 -25.80 -12.62
N MET A 458 -12.77 -26.50 -11.84
CA MET A 458 -14.15 -26.09 -11.57
C MET A 458 -14.22 -24.73 -10.87
N ARG A 459 -13.28 -24.45 -9.96
CA ARG A 459 -13.15 -23.14 -9.31
C ARG A 459 -12.82 -22.05 -10.32
N LEU A 460 -11.90 -22.29 -11.25
CA LEU A 460 -11.59 -21.35 -12.32
C LEU A 460 -12.77 -21.14 -13.27
N GLU A 461 -13.48 -22.20 -13.67
CA GLU A 461 -14.70 -22.08 -14.48
C GLU A 461 -15.70 -21.11 -13.82
N ASN A 462 -15.90 -21.22 -12.50
CA ASN A 462 -16.81 -20.35 -11.75
C ASN A 462 -16.31 -18.89 -11.65
N ILE A 463 -15.00 -18.66 -11.56
CA ILE A 463 -14.43 -17.29 -11.60
C ILE A 463 -14.67 -16.67 -12.98
N PHE A 464 -14.39 -17.41 -14.06
CA PHE A 464 -14.50 -16.96 -15.44
C PHE A 464 -15.94 -16.87 -15.98
N GLN A 465 -16.93 -17.30 -15.20
CA GLN A 465 -18.34 -16.94 -15.44
C GLN A 465 -18.65 -15.48 -15.08
N CYS A 466 -17.79 -14.84 -14.26
CA CYS A 466 -17.88 -13.40 -13.97
C CYS A 466 -17.12 -12.58 -15.02
N ASP A 467 -17.40 -11.27 -15.08
CA ASP A 467 -16.60 -10.35 -15.89
C ASP A 467 -15.18 -10.24 -15.33
N ILE A 468 -14.20 -10.79 -16.06
CA ILE A 468 -12.79 -10.79 -15.67
C ILE A 468 -12.15 -9.46 -16.04
N LEU A 469 -11.37 -8.88 -15.12
CA LEU A 469 -10.47 -7.78 -15.45
C LEU A 469 -9.15 -8.36 -15.98
N CYS A 470 -9.09 -8.63 -17.28
CA CYS A 470 -7.87 -9.03 -17.98
C CYS A 470 -7.63 -8.07 -19.15
N PRO A 471 -6.66 -7.15 -19.08
CA PRO A 471 -6.44 -6.17 -20.15
C PRO A 471 -5.96 -6.81 -21.47
N SER A 472 -5.44 -8.04 -21.40
CA SER A 472 -4.85 -8.74 -22.55
C SER A 472 -5.86 -9.53 -23.38
N HIS A 473 -7.04 -9.84 -22.83
CA HIS A 473 -7.99 -10.79 -23.43
C HIS A 473 -9.43 -10.27 -23.33
N PHE A 474 -10.26 -10.66 -24.29
CA PHE A 474 -11.69 -10.44 -24.26
C PHE A 474 -12.38 -11.38 -23.26
N ASN A 475 -13.41 -10.86 -22.59
CA ASN A 475 -14.27 -11.69 -21.75
C ASN A 475 -15.15 -12.61 -22.60
N GLY A 476 -15.27 -13.87 -22.17
CA GLY A 476 -16.10 -14.87 -22.82
C GLY A 476 -15.72 -16.30 -22.43
N GLU A 477 -16.49 -17.26 -22.94
CA GLU A 477 -16.37 -18.69 -22.57
C GLU A 477 -15.00 -19.30 -22.89
N GLY A 478 -14.27 -18.74 -23.87
CA GLY A 478 -12.92 -19.18 -24.23
C GLY A 478 -11.79 -18.58 -23.38
N HIS A 479 -12.05 -17.52 -22.60
CA HIS A 479 -11.02 -16.78 -21.91
C HIS A 479 -10.23 -17.65 -20.92
N LEU A 480 -10.92 -18.53 -20.17
CA LEU A 480 -10.25 -19.48 -19.26
C LEU A 480 -9.23 -20.37 -19.98
N LEU A 481 -9.53 -20.80 -21.22
CA LEU A 481 -8.65 -21.68 -21.95
C LEU A 481 -7.30 -21.01 -22.24
N LEU A 482 -7.28 -19.72 -22.55
CA LEU A 482 -6.03 -19.00 -22.78
C LEU A 482 -5.09 -19.07 -21.56
N HIS A 483 -5.65 -18.95 -20.35
CA HIS A 483 -4.88 -18.97 -19.09
C HIS A 483 -4.47 -20.38 -18.68
N VAL A 484 -5.33 -21.39 -18.85
CA VAL A 484 -4.98 -22.78 -18.54
C VAL A 484 -3.91 -23.30 -19.52
N PHE A 485 -4.03 -22.97 -20.80
CA PHE A 485 -3.08 -23.41 -21.82
C PHE A 485 -1.79 -22.57 -21.88
N SER A 486 -1.74 -21.37 -21.33
CA SER A 486 -0.47 -20.64 -21.22
C SER A 486 0.54 -21.35 -20.30
N ALA A 487 0.10 -22.27 -19.46
CA ALA A 487 0.97 -23.15 -18.66
C ALA A 487 1.56 -24.32 -19.47
N LEU A 488 1.02 -24.59 -20.66
CA LEU A 488 1.41 -25.69 -21.53
C LEU A 488 2.36 -25.19 -22.62
N GLY A 489 3.28 -26.06 -23.01
CA GLY A 489 4.26 -25.76 -24.06
C GLY A 489 3.69 -25.95 -25.47
N ARG A 490 4.60 -25.97 -26.44
CA ARG A 490 4.29 -26.37 -27.82
C ARG A 490 4.55 -27.87 -27.99
N TYR A 491 3.63 -28.58 -28.62
CA TYR A 491 3.68 -30.05 -28.77
C TYR A 491 3.63 -30.51 -30.21
N LYS A 492 4.15 -31.71 -30.45
CA LYS A 492 3.95 -32.41 -31.72
C LYS A 492 2.49 -32.87 -31.81
N PRO A 493 1.83 -32.71 -32.96
CA PRO A 493 0.44 -33.13 -33.11
C PRO A 493 0.23 -34.63 -32.89
N VAL A 494 -0.95 -34.97 -32.38
CA VAL A 494 -1.32 -36.33 -31.94
C VAL A 494 -1.58 -37.30 -33.11
N LYS A 495 -2.09 -36.82 -34.26
CA LYS A 495 -2.42 -37.62 -35.46
C LYS A 495 -2.21 -36.81 -36.75
N ASN A 496 -2.43 -37.43 -37.91
CA ASN A 496 -2.23 -36.87 -39.26
C ASN A 496 -2.90 -35.50 -39.44
N MET A 497 -2.18 -34.42 -39.11
CA MET A 497 -2.57 -33.04 -39.41
C MET A 497 -2.40 -32.68 -40.90
N GLU A 498 -2.20 -33.66 -41.78
CA GLU A 498 -2.05 -33.49 -43.25
C GLU A 498 -3.29 -32.90 -43.90
N GLU A 499 -4.45 -33.00 -43.24
CA GLU A 499 -5.69 -32.43 -43.74
C GLU A 499 -5.76 -30.91 -43.53
N PHE A 500 -4.92 -30.34 -42.67
CA PHE A 500 -5.03 -28.96 -42.20
C PHE A 500 -3.90 -28.04 -42.66
N THR A 501 -2.76 -28.60 -43.08
CA THR A 501 -1.58 -27.83 -43.51
C THR A 501 -0.87 -28.46 -44.71
N ASP A 502 -0.49 -27.62 -45.66
CA ASP A 502 0.34 -27.97 -46.82
C ASP A 502 1.85 -27.97 -46.49
N ILE A 503 2.24 -27.84 -45.21
CA ILE A 503 3.63 -27.70 -44.76
C ILE A 503 4.20 -29.05 -44.24
N PRO A 504 5.44 -29.43 -44.62
CA PRO A 504 6.11 -30.67 -44.20
C PRO A 504 6.18 -30.94 -42.69
N LYS A 505 5.96 -32.20 -42.32
CA LYS A 505 5.72 -32.71 -40.94
C LYS A 505 6.92 -32.75 -40.00
N ASP A 506 8.14 -32.84 -40.53
CA ASP A 506 9.28 -33.44 -39.83
C ASP A 506 9.72 -32.67 -38.56
N LYS A 507 9.22 -31.44 -38.38
CA LYS A 507 9.47 -30.58 -37.21
C LYS A 507 8.24 -29.77 -36.78
N PHE A 508 7.04 -30.26 -37.06
CA PHE A 508 5.80 -29.52 -36.83
C PHE A 508 5.46 -29.52 -35.32
N VAL A 509 5.37 -28.32 -34.73
CA VAL A 509 5.05 -28.14 -33.30
C VAL A 509 4.06 -26.99 -33.15
N LEU A 510 2.90 -27.26 -32.57
CA LEU A 510 1.83 -26.28 -32.37
C LEU A 510 1.64 -25.95 -30.90
N ASP A 511 1.04 -24.79 -30.66
CA ASP A 511 0.43 -24.48 -29.38
C ASP A 511 -0.62 -25.54 -28.98
N ALA A 512 -0.65 -25.90 -27.70
CA ALA A 512 -1.50 -26.97 -27.18
C ALA A 512 -3.00 -26.67 -27.36
N LEU A 513 -3.44 -25.42 -27.16
CA LEU A 513 -4.84 -25.03 -27.36
C LEU A 513 -5.19 -25.10 -28.84
N LEU A 514 -4.31 -24.58 -29.70
CA LEU A 514 -4.51 -24.63 -31.15
C LEU A 514 -4.61 -26.07 -31.68
N MET A 515 -3.79 -26.98 -31.13
CA MET A 515 -3.84 -28.40 -31.45
C MET A 515 -5.20 -29.02 -31.09
N ILE A 516 -5.79 -28.67 -29.94
CA ILE A 516 -7.09 -29.20 -29.53
C ILE A 516 -8.23 -28.59 -30.36
N LEU A 517 -8.15 -27.30 -30.68
CA LEU A 517 -9.14 -26.64 -31.53
C LEU A 517 -9.20 -27.25 -32.94
N LEU A 518 -8.08 -27.81 -33.44
CA LEU A 518 -8.02 -28.52 -34.72
C LEU A 518 -8.72 -29.89 -34.72
N LEU A 519 -8.86 -30.55 -33.57
CA LEU A 519 -9.37 -31.92 -33.54
C LEU A 519 -10.83 -31.99 -34.03
N PRO A 520 -11.19 -32.95 -34.90
CA PRO A 520 -12.58 -33.18 -35.30
C PRO A 520 -13.49 -33.37 -34.08
N GLU A 521 -14.75 -32.91 -34.15
CA GLU A 521 -15.69 -33.07 -33.02
C GLU A 521 -15.94 -34.54 -32.64
N GLU A 522 -15.75 -35.45 -33.61
CA GLU A 522 -15.91 -36.90 -33.50
C GLU A 522 -14.75 -37.58 -32.73
N HIS A 523 -13.70 -36.85 -32.39
CA HIS A 523 -12.61 -37.35 -31.55
C HIS A 523 -12.82 -36.97 -30.09
N ASP A 524 -13.19 -37.98 -29.29
CA ASP A 524 -13.38 -37.85 -27.85
C ASP A 524 -12.08 -38.02 -27.04
N GLU A 525 -11.01 -38.55 -27.64
CA GLU A 525 -9.82 -38.97 -26.90
C GLU A 525 -8.56 -38.19 -27.31
N VAL A 526 -8.30 -37.10 -26.58
CA VAL A 526 -6.94 -36.55 -26.48
C VAL A 526 -6.22 -37.31 -25.38
N SER A 527 -5.19 -38.10 -25.74
CA SER A 527 -4.39 -38.78 -24.72
C SER A 527 -3.61 -37.74 -23.90
N PRO A 528 -3.64 -37.77 -22.56
CA PRO A 528 -2.81 -36.92 -21.71
C PRO A 528 -1.32 -36.98 -22.05
N GLN A 529 -0.86 -38.16 -22.49
CA GLN A 529 0.53 -38.40 -22.90
C GLN A 529 0.95 -37.54 -24.09
N ALA A 530 0.00 -37.10 -24.93
CA ALA A 530 0.27 -36.25 -26.08
C ALA A 530 0.59 -34.79 -25.69
N LEU A 531 0.19 -34.37 -24.49
CA LEU A 531 0.47 -33.04 -23.93
C LEU A 531 1.70 -33.03 -23.00
N GLY A 532 2.47 -34.13 -22.96
CA GLY A 532 3.79 -34.22 -22.32
C GLY A 532 3.89 -33.90 -20.82
N GLN A 533 2.77 -33.59 -20.15
CA GLN A 533 2.67 -33.32 -18.71
C GLN A 533 1.75 -34.32 -18.01
N GLU A 534 1.83 -34.40 -16.68
CA GLU A 534 0.87 -35.08 -15.81
C GLU A 534 -0.47 -34.33 -15.80
N VAL A 535 -1.16 -34.30 -16.95
CA VAL A 535 -2.52 -33.77 -17.06
C VAL A 535 -3.48 -34.86 -16.59
N ASP A 536 -4.35 -34.52 -15.65
CA ASP A 536 -5.39 -35.42 -15.17
C ASP A 536 -6.39 -35.70 -16.32
N PRO A 537 -6.72 -36.98 -16.61
CA PRO A 537 -7.62 -37.32 -17.71
C PRO A 537 -9.02 -36.71 -17.59
N GLN A 538 -9.53 -36.53 -16.37
CA GLN A 538 -10.86 -35.94 -16.16
C GLN A 538 -10.81 -34.43 -16.45
N CYS A 539 -9.76 -33.74 -15.98
CA CYS A 539 -9.54 -32.33 -16.28
C CYS A 539 -9.40 -32.09 -17.79
N LEU A 540 -8.61 -32.93 -18.48
CA LEU A 540 -8.47 -32.87 -19.93
C LEU A 540 -9.79 -33.08 -20.66
N SER A 541 -10.57 -34.09 -20.27
CA SER A 541 -11.90 -34.34 -20.83
C SER A 541 -12.82 -33.12 -20.69
N ARG A 542 -12.83 -32.50 -19.50
CA ARG A 542 -13.61 -31.28 -19.22
C ARG A 542 -13.17 -30.10 -20.09
N ILE A 543 -11.87 -29.92 -20.26
CA ILE A 543 -11.28 -28.87 -21.12
C ILE A 543 -11.62 -29.10 -22.60
N VAL A 544 -11.57 -30.36 -23.07
CA VAL A 544 -11.96 -30.73 -24.44
C VAL A 544 -13.44 -30.43 -24.66
N ASP A 545 -14.31 -30.70 -23.68
CA ASP A 545 -15.72 -30.33 -23.75
C ASP A 545 -15.93 -28.82 -23.85
N MET A 546 -15.15 -28.02 -23.12
CA MET A 546 -15.15 -26.56 -23.27
C MET A 546 -14.77 -26.14 -24.70
N CYS A 547 -13.72 -26.74 -25.27
CA CYS A 547 -13.30 -26.48 -26.65
C CYS A 547 -14.40 -26.85 -27.66
N LYS A 548 -15.07 -28.00 -27.48
CA LYS A 548 -16.21 -28.42 -28.32
C LYS A 548 -17.36 -27.42 -28.25
N ARG A 549 -17.68 -26.85 -27.08
CA ARG A 549 -18.71 -25.81 -26.96
C ARG A 549 -18.32 -24.54 -27.74
N ILE A 550 -17.08 -24.08 -27.59
CA ILE A 550 -16.57 -22.88 -28.26
C ILE A 550 -16.59 -23.06 -29.78
N LYS A 551 -16.19 -24.24 -30.28
CA LYS A 551 -16.18 -24.57 -31.72
C LYS A 551 -17.55 -24.52 -32.38
N LYS A 552 -18.64 -24.54 -31.61
CA LYS A 552 -20.02 -24.47 -32.13
C LYS A 552 -20.54 -23.04 -32.24
N ASN A 553 -19.83 -22.05 -31.70
CA ASN A 553 -20.24 -20.66 -31.70
C ASN A 553 -19.22 -19.78 -32.47
N GLN A 554 -19.68 -19.12 -33.53
CA GLN A 554 -18.83 -18.24 -34.34
C GLN A 554 -18.17 -17.13 -33.52
N PHE A 555 -18.94 -16.39 -32.72
CA PHE A 555 -18.42 -15.25 -31.97
C PHE A 555 -17.39 -15.70 -30.92
N THR A 556 -17.70 -16.75 -30.16
CA THR A 556 -16.81 -17.26 -29.11
C THR A 556 -15.50 -17.79 -29.71
N LEU A 557 -15.57 -18.56 -30.80
CA LEU A 557 -14.37 -19.08 -31.46
C LEU A 557 -13.52 -17.96 -32.06
N LEU A 558 -14.11 -16.99 -32.77
CA LEU A 558 -13.36 -15.84 -33.31
C LEU A 558 -12.71 -15.00 -32.21
N THR A 559 -13.40 -14.79 -31.10
CA THR A 559 -12.86 -14.07 -29.94
C THR A 559 -11.67 -14.81 -29.34
N LEU A 560 -11.79 -16.12 -29.13
CA LEU A 560 -10.68 -16.95 -28.65
C LEU A 560 -9.46 -16.89 -29.58
N LEU A 561 -9.68 -17.05 -30.89
CA LEU A 561 -8.60 -17.01 -31.89
C LEU A 561 -7.94 -15.64 -31.96
N ALA A 562 -8.72 -14.56 -31.84
CA ALA A 562 -8.18 -13.20 -31.80
C ALA A 562 -7.18 -13.03 -30.66
N ASP A 563 -7.47 -13.56 -29.47
CA ASP A 563 -6.59 -13.46 -28.29
C ASP A 563 -5.45 -14.50 -28.26
N LEU A 564 -5.66 -15.64 -28.92
CA LEU A 564 -4.63 -16.66 -29.07
C LEU A 564 -3.48 -16.17 -29.98
N ILE A 565 -3.78 -15.38 -31.02
CA ILE A 565 -2.75 -14.86 -31.95
C ILE A 565 -1.61 -14.13 -31.21
N PRO A 566 -1.84 -13.08 -30.40
CA PRO A 566 -0.78 -12.41 -29.65
C PRO A 566 0.00 -13.37 -28.74
N SER A 567 -0.68 -14.34 -28.13
CA SER A 567 -0.05 -15.30 -27.21
C SER A 567 0.96 -16.21 -27.93
N ILE A 568 0.62 -16.68 -29.14
CA ILE A 568 1.53 -17.49 -29.96
C ILE A 568 2.68 -16.66 -30.51
N THR A 569 2.39 -15.40 -30.86
CA THR A 569 3.36 -14.46 -31.46
C THR A 569 4.56 -14.21 -30.55
N ILE A 570 4.34 -14.08 -29.24
CA ILE A 570 5.39 -13.85 -28.22
C ILE A 570 6.33 -15.06 -28.07
N SER A 571 5.91 -16.27 -28.47
CA SER A 571 6.72 -17.48 -28.34
C SER A 571 7.85 -17.51 -29.38
N PRO A 572 9.13 -17.75 -28.99
CA PRO A 572 10.22 -17.96 -29.93
C PRO A 572 9.99 -19.27 -30.69
N GLY A 573 9.35 -19.19 -31.86
CA GLY A 573 8.93 -20.37 -32.60
C GLY A 573 7.79 -20.17 -33.58
N LEU A 574 7.26 -18.96 -33.76
CA LEU A 574 6.24 -18.67 -34.77
C LEU A 574 6.72 -19.11 -36.17
N ALA A 575 6.04 -20.11 -36.72
CA ALA A 575 6.38 -20.75 -37.98
C ALA A 575 5.17 -20.77 -38.92
N ALA A 576 5.43 -21.17 -40.17
CA ALA A 576 4.42 -21.15 -41.23
C ALA A 576 3.19 -22.02 -40.91
N GLU A 577 3.41 -23.13 -40.20
CA GLU A 577 2.33 -23.97 -39.72
C GLU A 577 1.33 -23.27 -38.80
N ASP A 578 1.79 -22.38 -37.90
CA ASP A 578 0.92 -21.70 -36.95
C ASP A 578 -0.05 -20.77 -37.68
N VAL A 579 0.46 -20.02 -38.65
CA VAL A 579 -0.33 -19.10 -39.47
C VAL A 579 -1.35 -19.84 -40.33
N GLU A 580 -0.96 -20.97 -40.93
CA GLU A 580 -1.85 -21.77 -41.76
C GLU A 580 -2.96 -22.42 -40.94
N VAL A 581 -2.61 -23.02 -39.80
CA VAL A 581 -3.57 -23.64 -38.88
C VAL A 581 -4.50 -22.59 -38.26
N MET A 582 -3.99 -21.43 -37.85
CA MET A 582 -4.80 -20.32 -37.38
C MET A 582 -5.80 -19.88 -38.45
N SER A 583 -5.34 -19.75 -39.70
CA SER A 583 -6.19 -19.43 -40.84
C SER A 583 -7.26 -20.50 -41.07
N PHE A 584 -6.93 -21.78 -40.90
CA PHE A 584 -7.89 -22.87 -40.98
C PHE A 584 -8.98 -22.75 -39.89
N CYS A 585 -8.60 -22.55 -38.63
CA CYS A 585 -9.53 -22.39 -37.51
C CYS A 585 -10.46 -21.18 -37.70
N ILE A 586 -9.94 -20.06 -38.21
CA ILE A 586 -10.75 -18.88 -38.54
C ILE A 586 -11.76 -19.23 -39.62
N ASN A 587 -11.34 -19.87 -40.73
CA ASN A 587 -12.26 -20.27 -41.79
C ASN A 587 -13.33 -21.26 -41.30
N ALA A 588 -12.97 -22.19 -40.40
CA ALA A 588 -13.94 -23.07 -39.75
C ALA A 588 -14.98 -22.26 -38.96
N ALA A 589 -14.56 -21.22 -38.24
CA ALA A 589 -15.48 -20.32 -37.54
C ALA A 589 -16.41 -19.54 -38.50
N LEU A 590 -15.93 -19.19 -39.70
CA LEU A 590 -16.75 -18.51 -40.73
C LEU A 590 -17.84 -19.42 -41.31
N CYS A 591 -17.67 -20.74 -41.25
CA CYS A 591 -18.66 -21.72 -41.68
C CYS A 591 -19.78 -21.96 -40.66
N LEU A 592 -19.63 -21.49 -39.41
CA LEU A 592 -20.63 -21.62 -38.35
C LEU A 592 -21.82 -20.66 -38.58
N PRO A 593 -22.97 -20.90 -37.89
CA PRO A 593 -24.09 -19.98 -37.91
C PRO A 593 -23.67 -18.55 -37.56
N ARG A 594 -24.13 -17.58 -38.36
CA ARG A 594 -23.73 -16.18 -38.23
C ARG A 594 -24.18 -15.59 -36.90
N ASP A 595 -23.23 -15.04 -36.15
CA ASP A 595 -23.49 -14.32 -34.91
C ASP A 595 -23.27 -12.81 -35.13
N PRO A 596 -24.29 -11.95 -34.98
CA PRO A 596 -24.16 -10.50 -35.12
C PRO A 596 -23.10 -9.86 -34.22
N ARG A 597 -22.80 -10.46 -33.07
CA ARG A 597 -21.75 -9.99 -32.15
C ARG A 597 -20.36 -10.08 -32.80
N SER A 598 -20.17 -10.95 -33.79
CA SER A 598 -18.92 -11.06 -34.54
C SER A 598 -18.50 -9.79 -35.26
N ILE A 599 -19.43 -8.84 -35.52
CA ILE A 599 -19.11 -7.57 -36.19
C ILE A 599 -18.00 -6.80 -35.45
N VAL A 600 -17.98 -6.83 -34.12
CA VAL A 600 -16.97 -6.08 -33.34
C VAL A 600 -15.60 -6.77 -33.33
N ILE A 601 -15.55 -8.10 -33.44
CA ILE A 601 -14.28 -8.86 -33.36
C ILE A 601 -13.62 -9.06 -34.72
N ILE A 602 -14.39 -9.09 -35.82
CA ILE A 602 -13.86 -9.33 -37.17
C ILE A 602 -12.73 -8.37 -37.57
N PRO A 603 -12.84 -7.03 -37.36
CA PRO A 603 -11.74 -6.11 -37.66
C PRO A 603 -10.47 -6.42 -36.85
N ILE A 604 -10.64 -6.80 -35.59
CA ILE A 604 -9.54 -7.06 -34.64
C ILE A 604 -8.79 -8.32 -35.06
N ILE A 605 -9.50 -9.44 -35.30
CA ILE A 605 -8.86 -10.68 -35.73
C ILE A 605 -8.25 -10.55 -37.14
N THR A 606 -8.86 -9.76 -38.03
CA THR A 606 -8.28 -9.50 -39.36
C THR A 606 -6.93 -8.79 -39.24
N THR A 607 -6.86 -7.77 -38.40
CA THR A 607 -5.62 -7.01 -38.16
C THR A 607 -4.56 -7.90 -37.53
N ARG A 608 -4.89 -8.58 -36.43
CA ARG A 608 -3.98 -9.49 -35.72
C ARG A 608 -3.49 -10.63 -36.63
N LEU A 609 -4.32 -11.19 -37.51
CA LEU A 609 -3.91 -12.24 -38.45
C LEU A 609 -2.87 -11.75 -39.46
N LEU A 610 -3.01 -10.51 -39.95
CA LEU A 610 -2.05 -9.92 -40.89
C LEU A 610 -0.73 -9.57 -40.20
N GLU A 611 -0.79 -9.07 -38.97
CA GLU A 611 0.40 -8.87 -38.12
C GLU A 611 1.11 -10.20 -37.85
N PHE A 612 0.36 -11.25 -37.51
CA PHE A 612 0.87 -12.60 -37.29
C PHE A 612 1.57 -13.19 -38.52
N ARG A 613 1.01 -12.94 -39.70
CA ARG A 613 1.63 -13.26 -40.98
C ARG A 613 2.94 -12.49 -41.17
N ASP A 614 2.93 -11.19 -40.92
CA ASP A 614 4.09 -10.33 -41.16
C ASP A 614 5.26 -10.73 -40.25
N GLU A 615 4.99 -11.02 -38.99
CA GLU A 615 6.00 -11.47 -38.04
C GLU A 615 6.59 -12.84 -38.41
N MET A 616 5.75 -13.79 -38.87
CA MET A 616 6.24 -15.06 -39.43
C MET A 616 7.17 -14.84 -40.64
N MET A 617 6.85 -13.88 -41.51
CA MET A 617 7.67 -13.54 -42.68
C MET A 617 9.03 -12.93 -42.29
N GLU A 618 9.07 -12.20 -41.18
CA GLU A 618 10.30 -11.61 -40.63
C GLU A 618 11.21 -12.66 -39.98
N LEU A 619 10.64 -13.56 -39.18
CA LEU A 619 11.39 -14.58 -38.43
C LEU A 619 12.04 -15.65 -39.31
N LYS A 620 11.49 -15.94 -40.50
CA LYS A 620 12.06 -16.86 -41.51
C LYS A 620 12.48 -18.24 -40.96
N ILE A 621 11.74 -18.77 -39.98
CA ILE A 621 12.00 -20.09 -39.38
C ILE A 621 11.90 -21.21 -40.43
N ARG A 622 10.96 -21.08 -41.38
CA ARG A 622 10.71 -22.02 -42.47
C ARG A 622 11.22 -21.48 -43.81
N THR A 623 11.21 -22.35 -44.83
CA THR A 623 11.67 -21.96 -46.17
C THR A 623 10.76 -20.88 -46.78
N LYS A 624 11.31 -20.06 -47.68
CA LYS A 624 10.54 -19.01 -48.38
C LYS A 624 9.28 -19.55 -49.07
N LYS A 625 9.33 -20.76 -49.63
CA LYS A 625 8.18 -21.41 -50.27
C LYS A 625 7.07 -21.73 -49.26
N GLN A 626 7.43 -22.28 -48.10
CA GLN A 626 6.48 -22.62 -47.03
C GLN A 626 5.84 -21.35 -46.44
N ASN A 627 6.65 -20.34 -46.13
CA ASN A 627 6.14 -19.05 -45.64
C ASN A 627 5.18 -18.41 -46.64
N LEU A 628 5.45 -18.50 -47.94
CA LEU A 628 4.57 -17.95 -48.98
C LEU A 628 3.20 -18.66 -49.03
N VAL A 629 3.16 -19.98 -48.80
CA VAL A 629 1.92 -20.75 -48.73
C VAL A 629 1.06 -20.26 -47.56
N ALA A 630 1.63 -20.22 -46.35
CA ALA A 630 0.95 -19.73 -45.16
C ALA A 630 0.51 -18.26 -45.31
N SER A 631 1.36 -17.40 -45.87
CA SER A 631 1.06 -16.00 -46.14
C SER A 631 -0.16 -15.81 -47.04
N LYS A 632 -0.21 -16.56 -48.15
CA LYS A 632 -1.33 -16.51 -49.09
C LYS A 632 -2.63 -16.99 -48.42
N LYS A 633 -2.56 -18.01 -47.57
CA LYS A 633 -3.72 -18.52 -46.82
C LYS A 633 -4.26 -17.48 -45.83
N ALA A 634 -3.37 -16.80 -45.11
CA ALA A 634 -3.75 -15.73 -44.19
C ALA A 634 -4.42 -14.56 -44.92
N GLU A 635 -3.89 -14.14 -46.08
CA GLU A 635 -4.49 -13.09 -46.92
C GLU A 635 -5.90 -13.45 -47.41
N MET A 636 -6.06 -14.67 -47.95
CA MET A 636 -7.38 -15.16 -48.40
C MET A 636 -8.40 -15.22 -47.25
N THR A 637 -7.93 -15.58 -46.06
CA THR A 637 -8.77 -15.66 -44.85
C THR A 637 -9.15 -14.26 -44.36
N ALA A 638 -8.21 -13.32 -44.37
CA ALA A 638 -8.46 -11.91 -44.06
C ALA A 638 -9.47 -11.28 -45.04
N ASP A 639 -9.39 -11.60 -46.32
CA ASP A 639 -10.36 -11.12 -47.32
C ASP A 639 -11.74 -11.76 -47.15
N SER A 640 -11.79 -13.02 -46.71
CA SER A 640 -13.04 -13.69 -46.34
C SER A 640 -13.71 -13.04 -45.11
N LEU A 641 -12.92 -12.68 -44.10
CA LEU A 641 -13.36 -11.92 -42.93
C LEU A 641 -13.92 -10.54 -43.32
N LYS A 642 -13.20 -9.78 -44.15
CA LYS A 642 -13.67 -8.47 -44.67
C LYS A 642 -14.98 -8.61 -45.47
N THR A 643 -15.08 -9.65 -46.30
CA THR A 643 -16.28 -9.93 -47.09
C THR A 643 -17.46 -10.27 -46.18
N LEU A 644 -17.24 -11.07 -45.13
CA LEU A 644 -18.26 -11.36 -44.13
C LEU A 644 -18.71 -10.08 -43.42
N LEU A 645 -17.78 -9.25 -42.94
CA LEU A 645 -18.10 -7.98 -42.29
C LEU A 645 -18.93 -7.07 -43.19
N ALA A 646 -18.52 -6.89 -44.45
CA ALA A 646 -19.28 -6.11 -45.43
C ALA A 646 -20.69 -6.68 -45.62
N SER A 647 -20.83 -8.00 -45.72
CA SER A 647 -22.14 -8.65 -45.85
C SER A 647 -23.01 -8.44 -44.60
N MET A 648 -22.45 -8.49 -43.39
CA MET A 648 -23.19 -8.31 -42.15
C MET A 648 -23.61 -6.85 -41.95
N LEU A 649 -22.76 -5.89 -42.33
CA LEU A 649 -23.08 -4.47 -42.29
C LEU A 649 -24.12 -4.09 -43.34
N VAL A 650 -24.02 -4.60 -44.58
CA VAL A 650 -24.94 -4.24 -45.68
C VAL A 650 -26.30 -4.94 -45.54
N PHE A 651 -26.33 -6.21 -45.14
CA PHE A 651 -27.57 -7.01 -45.04
C PHE A 651 -28.12 -7.13 -43.61
N GLY A 652 -27.45 -6.56 -42.61
CA GLY A 652 -27.88 -6.58 -41.20
C GLY A 652 -29.17 -5.80 -40.93
N GLY A 653 -29.83 -6.11 -39.81
CA GLY A 653 -31.12 -5.52 -39.42
C GLY A 653 -31.12 -3.99 -39.29
N GLN A 654 -29.97 -3.39 -38.95
CA GLN A 654 -29.79 -1.93 -38.94
C GLN A 654 -29.84 -1.33 -40.35
N SER A 655 -29.15 -1.96 -41.31
CA SER A 655 -29.21 -1.61 -42.73
C SER A 655 -30.55 -1.95 -43.35
N ARG A 656 -31.32 -2.94 -42.87
CA ARG A 656 -32.71 -3.15 -43.31
C ARG A 656 -33.63 -1.99 -42.92
N ARG A 657 -33.46 -1.36 -41.76
CA ARG A 657 -34.19 -0.13 -41.38
C ARG A 657 -33.74 1.06 -42.22
N LEU A 658 -32.43 1.20 -42.42
CA LEU A 658 -31.79 2.27 -43.18
C LEU A 658 -32.06 2.18 -44.70
N LEU A 659 -32.04 0.98 -45.29
CA LEU A 659 -32.43 0.68 -46.69
C LEU A 659 -33.96 0.64 -46.88
N SER A 660 -34.74 0.36 -45.83
CA SER A 660 -36.20 0.54 -45.83
C SER A 660 -36.57 2.02 -45.94
N CYS A 661 -35.81 2.92 -45.32
CA CYS A 661 -35.96 4.36 -45.50
C CYS A 661 -35.52 4.85 -46.90
N ALA A 662 -34.81 4.02 -47.67
CA ALA A 662 -34.37 4.33 -49.03
C ALA A 662 -35.35 3.85 -50.13
N ARG A 663 -36.49 3.24 -49.77
CA ARG A 663 -37.52 2.86 -50.75
C ARG A 663 -38.53 3.99 -51.00
N MET A 664 -38.27 4.70 -52.10
CA MET A 664 -39.20 5.30 -53.07
C MET A 664 -40.08 6.50 -52.65
N HIS A 665 -39.71 7.70 -53.14
CA HIS A 665 -40.70 8.65 -53.65
C HIS A 665 -40.70 8.61 -55.19
N LYS A 666 -41.89 8.75 -55.78
CA LYS A 666 -42.24 8.61 -57.21
C LYS A 666 -41.45 9.48 -58.20
N GLU A 667 -40.54 10.35 -57.75
CA GLU A 667 -39.92 11.39 -58.56
C GLU A 667 -38.43 11.18 -58.86
N GLY A 668 -37.84 10.03 -58.52
CA GLY A 668 -36.57 9.61 -59.11
C GLY A 668 -35.31 10.39 -58.68
N ASN A 669 -35.30 11.07 -57.54
CA ASN A 669 -34.06 11.60 -56.96
C ASN A 669 -33.52 10.67 -55.85
N PRO A 670 -32.22 10.30 -55.87
CA PRO A 670 -31.59 9.62 -54.74
C PRO A 670 -31.46 10.57 -53.55
N ALA A 671 -31.68 10.06 -52.33
CA ALA A 671 -31.50 10.81 -51.10
C ALA A 671 -30.01 11.14 -50.88
N LEU A 672 -29.60 12.35 -51.23
CA LEU A 672 -28.37 12.99 -50.79
C LEU A 672 -28.44 13.17 -49.27
N GLY A 673 -27.86 12.26 -48.49
CA GLY A 673 -27.85 12.43 -47.03
C GLY A 673 -27.21 11.32 -46.22
N TRP A 674 -26.13 10.70 -46.69
CA TRP A 674 -25.59 9.49 -46.05
C TRP A 674 -24.11 9.54 -45.64
N LEU A 675 -23.55 10.73 -45.47
CA LEU A 675 -22.34 10.90 -44.67
C LEU A 675 -22.50 12.14 -43.80
N SER A 676 -22.69 11.93 -42.49
CA SER A 676 -22.34 12.93 -41.49
C SER A 676 -20.83 13.08 -41.53
N VAL A 677 -20.35 14.15 -42.15
CA VAL A 677 -19.01 14.67 -41.90
C VAL A 677 -19.04 15.24 -40.48
N ASN A 678 -18.68 14.42 -39.48
CA ASN A 678 -18.28 14.96 -38.19
C ASN A 678 -16.76 15.14 -38.23
N LEU A 679 -16.37 16.33 -38.67
CA LEU A 679 -15.22 17.01 -38.11
C LEU A 679 -15.69 17.60 -36.79
N ASP A 680 -15.26 17.01 -35.68
CA ASP A 680 -14.84 17.66 -34.43
C ASP A 680 -14.17 16.63 -33.52
#